data_AF-G1WL44-F1
#
_entry.id   AF-G1WL44-F1
#
_cell.length_a   1.000
_cell.length_b   1.000
_cell.length_c   1.000
_cell.angle_alpha   90.00
_cell.angle_beta   90.00
_cell.angle_gamma   90.00
#
_symmetry.space_group_name_H-M   'P 1'
#
loop_
_entity.id
_entity.type
_entity.pdbx_description
1 polymer ?
#
loop_
_entity_poly.entity_id
_entity_poly.type
_entity_poly.pdbx_seq_one_letter_code
_entity_poly.pdbx_strand_id
1 'polypeptide(L)'
;MDSHIDAQQHTDAHNLMDNAQSAGGQNRCIERRGLLKLAMTAGLGLVATGSLSPNIAWAQETGLSREGVKARFLIGSDLHIQSGIGGTEGRDADKKLQFAFDTIYNLDPQLDAFCLVGDVTDYGKTEQYEHLMQLVNDIEHNTGYSGGAGHTKMILCQGNHETYSPGVETAPARFKKYTGQEANKVLDVNGVKVITMGPVKSSGDGDYRGNYDWFKQQLDTVIAGSSDPFLLLTHHQIRGSSYTSPEWHGNFGQGESKDLVKLMADYPNLIQVSGHSHATLEDERSISQDLGFTAIQDSTIGAYYENETGKVDPDTGNSASVPPQSSAAYTQGKTIPEASQCIILDVMDNGTVKCHRLSLVRSKVEGEGTVYLYEPWVIDVPSMVSSKGNLSDTRTWRYTSARQSTAAPVFAPDATVTIDNVGETSATVSFPPAQPGSPSGLDMVHEYKIVAQATDGSSITKRIFNDYYRPAGHIRDSWKVNFKGLSPETSYTVSVYAQTSWSKEAGCEGSGSWPGNNEAAPNSTSSALVSAAFTTSTAPERPRAILDIDYRTGNAEDAMGHIANFNAGMRLVDDADLGHPVVETQGETGWGYLLSTDEYDTFTSSSTHECFFKLANNQIDQCLFSNQQYAGAGFEVEKGNLEFYYNNESAKRILNTPVKTGEWVHAVATYDGKNITLYVNGKKMAQESAGRMTVPAPTRYYVCSDTSSSGETEYCAVKGTRVALARLLPYAMSAEQVATAYAASKIAPAPAELLNVDFNVEDASQVVQASGRSLYSDVSTGATIVYDDVLKKNVFACDGKHAFGFPITANDYVYLGNEHALECVFMATDLDSDQCFFSNQQSSGCGLEIAGNNATKGKMAFWFNSKGSGTPKPAGAITPGVWHHAMGVYTGSTVRMYIDGKLVEELEASGGLKVPGESEHVFYIGADVYSGGGAQLFARSGGKIASARILTKAPSNKEIKLLATQALLPSGNSEAFSVTYAWKDDVAPDDAVLPVDEKSYKSGDIVTLATSPAVNEQVTGTKDGVDGTWTFTGWDHKDGFTIETNTLVSGAWSFQADGQEGGSTGGGSGNDSGNGSGSGSTGGDGGNTPDTGGSTGNNSGNADHGNGGATGKPGDGSGSGSSSGTNNGESGGNGNSSNDNSGIDGTGGSSPGNNVTSGSEGGNEASSKPSSPSLPQTGDTSGLLAGITALLGGSALGLGKLLSRRNDAKPNVLDIDPDDSDDDLIV
;
A
#
# COMPACT_ATOMS: atom_id res chain seq x y z
N MET A 1 21.98 37.02 -51.85
CA MET A 1 23.12 36.58 -52.67
C MET A 1 24.36 36.75 -51.80
N ASP A 2 24.88 35.62 -51.31
CA ASP A 2 26.23 35.11 -51.64
C ASP A 2 27.45 35.95 -51.18
N SER A 3 28.60 35.40 -50.80
CA SER A 3 29.08 34.00 -50.63
C SER A 3 30.51 34.04 -50.04
N HIS A 4 31.23 32.91 -50.01
CA HIS A 4 32.70 32.97 -50.09
C HIS A 4 33.31 31.81 -50.91
N ILE A 5 34.43 32.13 -51.58
CA ILE A 5 35.26 31.28 -52.48
C ILE A 5 34.53 30.96 -53.81
N ASP A 6 34.99 31.45 -54.97
CA ASP A 6 36.38 31.61 -55.43
C ASP A 6 36.77 33.05 -55.89
N ALA A 7 38.09 33.27 -56.09
CA ALA A 7 38.81 34.36 -56.80
C ALA A 7 39.13 35.73 -56.13
N GLN A 8 40.44 35.90 -55.86
CA GLN A 8 41.32 37.06 -56.11
C GLN A 8 41.23 38.45 -55.38
N GLN A 9 42.43 38.86 -54.89
CA GLN A 9 43.02 40.22 -54.74
C GLN A 9 42.77 41.13 -53.50
N HIS A 10 43.84 41.23 -52.70
CA HIS A 10 44.51 42.44 -52.15
C HIS A 10 43.94 43.32 -50.98
N THR A 11 44.84 43.53 -49.98
CA THR A 11 45.03 44.72 -49.09
C THR A 11 43.94 45.07 -48.08
N ASP A 12 44.20 45.00 -46.75
CA ASP A 12 44.85 46.03 -45.88
C ASP A 12 43.96 47.27 -45.64
N ALA A 13 43.83 47.88 -44.45
CA ALA A 13 44.21 47.56 -43.07
C ALA A 13 43.62 48.62 -42.11
N HIS A 14 43.61 48.37 -40.78
CA HIS A 14 43.66 49.40 -39.70
C HIS A 14 42.51 50.46 -39.61
N ASN A 15 42.27 51.23 -38.54
CA ASN A 15 42.67 51.24 -37.11
C ASN A 15 41.72 52.17 -36.30
N LEU A 16 41.77 52.09 -34.95
CA LEU A 16 41.75 53.20 -33.95
C LEU A 16 40.66 54.31 -34.07
N MET A 17 39.76 54.43 -33.08
CA MET A 17 39.90 55.19 -31.81
C MET A 17 39.78 56.73 -31.92
N ASP A 18 39.15 57.26 -30.87
CA ASP A 18 39.29 58.61 -30.27
C ASP A 18 38.46 59.84 -30.72
N ASN A 19 37.64 60.27 -29.75
CA ASN A 19 37.51 61.63 -29.19
C ASN A 19 36.66 62.73 -29.88
N ALA A 20 35.42 62.81 -29.38
CA ALA A 20 34.92 63.87 -28.47
C ALA A 20 34.52 65.28 -28.99
N GLN A 21 33.54 65.85 -28.26
CA GLN A 21 32.95 67.21 -28.35
C GLN A 21 32.00 67.44 -29.56
N SER A 22 30.84 68.13 -29.44
CA SER A 22 30.23 68.87 -28.33
C SER A 22 28.68 68.91 -28.39
N ALA A 23 28.06 69.27 -27.26
CA ALA A 23 26.63 69.48 -26.93
C ALA A 23 25.59 69.80 -28.04
N GLY A 24 24.37 69.24 -27.92
CA GLY A 24 23.26 69.64 -28.81
C GLY A 24 21.83 69.03 -28.68
N GLY A 25 21.35 68.59 -27.51
CA GLY A 25 19.89 68.49 -27.21
C GLY A 25 19.01 67.35 -27.80
N GLN A 26 17.97 66.99 -27.02
CA GLN A 26 16.73 66.25 -27.36
C GLN A 26 16.80 64.70 -27.60
N ASN A 27 16.05 63.97 -26.75
CA ASN A 27 15.36 62.70 -26.97
C ASN A 27 16.09 61.49 -27.61
N ARG A 28 16.52 60.52 -26.77
CA ARG A 28 16.00 59.12 -26.73
C ARG A 28 16.78 58.20 -25.76
N CYS A 29 16.07 57.20 -25.26
CA CYS A 29 16.49 55.86 -24.77
C CYS A 29 17.83 55.68 -24.03
N ILE A 30 17.75 55.19 -22.78
CA ILE A 30 18.84 54.47 -22.11
C ILE A 30 18.67 52.97 -22.40
N GLU A 31 19.71 52.30 -22.90
CA GLU A 31 19.66 50.86 -23.21
C GLU A 31 19.83 49.96 -21.98
N ARG A 32 19.04 48.88 -21.93
CA ARG A 32 18.94 47.91 -20.81
C ARG A 32 20.23 47.11 -20.47
N ARG A 33 21.35 47.31 -21.17
CA ARG A 33 22.56 46.47 -21.05
C ARG A 33 23.56 46.88 -19.98
N GLY A 34 23.37 48.03 -19.32
CA GLY A 34 24.27 48.50 -18.25
C GLY A 34 24.01 47.91 -16.86
N LEU A 35 22.77 47.46 -16.57
CA LEU A 35 22.36 47.17 -15.18
C LEU A 35 22.59 45.70 -14.74
N LEU A 36 22.66 44.74 -15.68
CA LEU A 36 22.79 43.32 -15.34
C LEU A 36 24.17 42.86 -14.86
N LYS A 37 25.23 43.69 -14.99
CA LYS A 37 26.61 43.29 -14.63
C LYS A 37 27.00 43.54 -13.17
N LEU A 38 26.12 44.11 -12.34
CA LEU A 38 26.43 44.42 -10.93
C LEU A 38 25.78 43.45 -9.92
N ALA A 39 24.86 42.57 -10.34
CA ALA A 39 24.18 41.61 -9.46
C ALA A 39 24.82 40.21 -9.42
N MET A 40 25.77 39.91 -10.31
CA MET A 40 26.33 38.56 -10.54
C MET A 40 27.68 38.32 -9.83
N THR A 41 27.99 39.01 -8.73
CA THR A 41 29.32 38.88 -8.05
C THR A 41 29.26 39.07 -6.53
N ALA A 42 28.14 38.71 -5.90
CA ALA A 42 27.99 38.72 -4.45
C ALA A 42 27.30 37.43 -3.93
N GLY A 43 27.83 36.28 -4.33
CA GLY A 43 27.51 35.00 -3.70
C GLY A 43 28.39 34.78 -2.47
N LEU A 44 27.94 35.25 -1.31
CA LEU A 44 28.44 34.86 0.02
C LEU A 44 27.32 35.15 1.05
N GLY A 45 27.09 34.21 1.96
CA GLY A 45 25.83 34.13 2.71
C GLY A 45 25.55 35.33 3.62
N LEU A 46 24.29 35.77 3.62
CA LEU A 46 23.68 36.49 4.73
C LEU A 46 22.28 35.91 4.96
N VAL A 47 22.07 35.30 6.14
CA VAL A 47 20.73 34.94 6.60
C VAL A 47 19.97 36.24 6.87
N ALA A 48 19.06 36.59 5.97
CA ALA A 48 18.24 37.80 6.05
C ALA A 48 16.77 37.42 6.01
N THR A 49 16.15 37.34 7.19
CA THR A 49 14.70 37.34 7.35
C THR A 49 14.16 38.70 6.89
N GLY A 50 13.66 38.76 5.65
CA GLY A 50 13.06 39.97 5.09
C GLY A 50 12.47 39.68 3.72
N SER A 51 11.16 39.96 3.56
CA SER A 51 10.47 39.82 2.29
C SER A 51 11.16 40.68 1.21
N LEU A 52 11.51 40.02 0.10
CA LEU A 52 11.75 40.65 -1.19
C LEU A 52 10.78 40.02 -2.17
N SER A 53 9.50 40.40 -2.05
CA SER A 53 8.48 40.16 -3.06
C SER A 53 9.05 40.53 -4.44
N PRO A 54 9.14 39.61 -5.41
CA PRO A 54 9.60 39.95 -6.74
C PRO A 54 8.56 40.88 -7.37
N ASN A 55 8.88 42.18 -7.51
CA ASN A 55 8.01 43.12 -8.21
C ASN A 55 7.74 42.60 -9.64
N ILE A 56 6.53 42.06 -9.84
CA ILE A 56 6.11 41.39 -11.07
C ILE A 56 5.95 42.45 -12.16
N ALA A 57 6.98 42.64 -12.99
CA ALA A 57 7.07 43.78 -13.92
C ALA A 57 5.96 43.88 -15.00
N TRP A 58 5.05 42.90 -15.08
CA TRP A 58 3.87 42.90 -15.96
C TRP A 58 2.53 43.11 -15.24
N ALA A 59 2.49 42.98 -13.91
CA ALA A 59 1.36 43.41 -13.08
C ALA A 59 1.70 44.78 -12.49
N GLN A 60 0.85 45.80 -12.69
CA GLN A 60 1.11 47.09 -12.06
C GLN A 60 0.88 46.96 -10.54
N GLU A 61 1.67 47.67 -9.73
CA GLU A 61 1.64 47.64 -8.25
C GLU A 61 0.25 48.02 -7.65
N THR A 62 -0.72 48.41 -8.49
CA THR A 62 -2.07 48.83 -8.10
C THR A 62 -3.20 48.16 -8.91
N GLY A 63 -2.95 47.07 -9.67
CA GLY A 63 -4.00 46.28 -10.35
C GLY A 63 -3.78 45.99 -11.83
N LEU A 64 -4.78 45.37 -12.48
CA LEU A 64 -4.76 45.02 -13.92
C LEU A 64 -5.28 46.18 -14.77
N SER A 65 -4.41 46.78 -15.60
CA SER A 65 -4.79 47.82 -16.56
C SER A 65 -5.96 47.38 -17.45
N ARG A 66 -6.90 48.29 -17.73
CA ARG A 66 -7.98 48.11 -18.73
C ARG A 66 -7.64 48.68 -20.11
N GLU A 67 -6.39 49.11 -20.34
CA GLU A 67 -5.96 49.66 -21.63
C GLU A 67 -6.08 48.61 -22.75
N GLY A 68 -7.00 48.84 -23.69
CA GLY A 68 -7.30 47.95 -24.81
C GLY A 68 -8.07 46.68 -24.43
N VAL A 69 -8.66 46.60 -23.24
CA VAL A 69 -9.49 45.45 -22.80
C VAL A 69 -10.95 45.67 -23.23
N LYS A 70 -11.45 44.80 -24.11
CA LYS A 70 -12.84 44.76 -24.61
C LYS A 70 -13.80 44.20 -23.54
N ALA A 71 -13.39 43.12 -22.88
CA ALA A 71 -14.12 42.50 -21.77
C ALA A 71 -13.16 41.75 -20.83
N ARG A 72 -13.40 41.87 -19.52
CA ARG A 72 -12.71 41.13 -18.45
C ARG A 72 -13.67 40.17 -17.74
N PHE A 73 -13.24 38.93 -17.61
CA PHE A 73 -13.96 37.86 -16.91
C PHE A 73 -13.11 37.35 -15.75
N LEU A 74 -13.68 37.18 -14.55
CA LEU A 74 -13.15 36.19 -13.60
C LEU A 74 -13.89 34.88 -13.82
N ILE A 75 -13.15 33.77 -13.85
CA ILE A 75 -13.70 32.43 -14.03
C ILE A 75 -13.09 31.50 -12.97
N GLY A 76 -13.94 30.73 -12.31
CA GLY A 76 -13.56 29.61 -11.45
C GLY A 76 -14.73 28.64 -11.27
N SER A 77 -14.50 27.56 -10.54
CA SER A 77 -15.41 26.41 -10.49
C SER A 77 -15.41 25.77 -9.09
N ASP A 78 -16.07 24.61 -8.98
CA ASP A 78 -15.92 23.65 -7.89
C ASP A 78 -16.06 24.33 -6.51
N LEU A 79 -17.21 24.98 -6.30
CA LEU A 79 -17.51 25.66 -5.04
C LEU A 79 -17.92 24.69 -3.95
N HIS A 80 -18.75 23.70 -4.30
CA HIS A 80 -19.36 22.78 -3.35
C HIS A 80 -20.08 23.48 -2.18
N ILE A 81 -20.94 24.46 -2.47
CA ILE A 81 -21.74 25.12 -1.43
C ILE A 81 -22.65 24.08 -0.73
N GLN A 82 -22.59 24.08 0.60
CA GLN A 82 -23.25 23.11 1.47
C GLN A 82 -24.52 23.67 2.12
N SER A 83 -25.23 22.81 2.85
CA SER A 83 -26.44 23.21 3.58
C SER A 83 -26.08 23.88 4.90
N GLY A 84 -26.49 25.15 5.07
CA GLY A 84 -26.35 25.90 6.32
C GLY A 84 -25.13 26.82 6.38
N ILE A 85 -25.30 27.99 7.00
CA ILE A 85 -24.25 29.00 7.16
C ILE A 85 -23.09 28.41 7.96
N GLY A 86 -21.89 28.35 7.35
CA GLY A 86 -20.67 27.87 8.00
C GLY A 86 -20.28 26.41 7.71
N GLY A 87 -21.01 25.71 6.82
CA GLY A 87 -20.58 24.46 6.16
C GLY A 87 -20.33 23.25 7.07
N THR A 88 -21.25 22.28 7.07
CA THR A 88 -21.18 21.11 7.97
C THR A 88 -19.98 20.18 7.77
N GLU A 89 -19.25 20.26 6.66
CA GLU A 89 -18.03 19.46 6.41
C GLU A 89 -16.73 20.29 6.42
N GLY A 90 -16.79 21.57 6.78
CA GLY A 90 -15.58 22.36 7.05
C GLY A 90 -14.65 22.57 5.84
N ARG A 91 -15.18 22.86 4.64
CA ARG A 91 -14.36 23.28 3.47
C ARG A 91 -14.19 24.80 3.32
N ASP A 92 -14.89 25.59 4.12
CA ASP A 92 -14.92 27.07 4.08
C ASP A 92 -15.33 27.69 2.71
N ALA A 93 -16.05 26.93 1.87
CA ALA A 93 -16.49 27.34 0.53
C ALA A 93 -17.16 28.74 0.50
N ASP A 94 -18.05 29.02 1.46
CA ASP A 94 -18.70 30.33 1.65
C ASP A 94 -17.69 31.48 1.70
N LYS A 95 -16.66 31.33 2.55
CA LYS A 95 -15.62 32.33 2.79
C LYS A 95 -14.66 32.46 1.62
N LYS A 96 -14.34 31.34 0.96
CA LYS A 96 -13.49 31.31 -0.22
C LYS A 96 -14.15 32.07 -1.38
N LEU A 97 -15.46 31.87 -1.57
CA LEU A 97 -16.26 32.62 -2.56
C LEU A 97 -16.37 34.12 -2.22
N GLN A 98 -16.68 34.47 -0.96
CA GLN A 98 -16.70 35.87 -0.52
C GLN A 98 -15.33 36.54 -0.74
N PHE A 99 -14.23 35.87 -0.39
CA PHE A 99 -12.89 36.39 -0.63
C PHE A 99 -12.53 36.49 -2.12
N ALA A 100 -13.07 35.61 -2.98
CA ALA A 100 -12.92 35.73 -4.43
C ALA A 100 -13.61 37.00 -4.96
N PHE A 101 -14.81 37.34 -4.48
CA PHE A 101 -15.48 38.61 -4.79
C PHE A 101 -14.67 39.80 -4.28
N ASP A 102 -14.27 39.81 -3.01
CA ASP A 102 -13.47 40.89 -2.43
C ASP A 102 -12.16 41.12 -3.22
N THR A 103 -11.48 40.04 -3.57
CA THR A 103 -10.21 40.10 -4.32
C THR A 103 -10.43 40.73 -5.70
N ILE A 104 -11.44 40.28 -6.46
CA ILE A 104 -11.63 40.80 -7.82
C ILE A 104 -12.15 42.22 -7.86
N TYR A 105 -13.04 42.64 -6.95
CA TYR A 105 -13.54 44.01 -6.93
C TYR A 105 -12.52 45.01 -6.37
N ASN A 106 -11.54 44.56 -5.58
CA ASN A 106 -10.36 45.36 -5.26
C ASN A 106 -9.39 45.50 -6.45
N LEU A 107 -9.26 44.47 -7.30
CA LEU A 107 -8.42 44.48 -8.51
C LEU A 107 -9.00 45.27 -9.68
N ASP A 108 -10.31 45.10 -9.93
CA ASP A 108 -11.07 45.79 -10.96
C ASP A 108 -12.52 46.04 -10.49
N PRO A 109 -12.80 47.23 -9.92
CA PRO A 109 -14.15 47.65 -9.53
C PRO A 109 -15.15 47.76 -10.68
N GLN A 110 -14.75 47.52 -11.94
CA GLN A 110 -15.58 47.57 -13.15
C GLN A 110 -15.72 46.20 -13.84
N LEU A 111 -15.42 45.08 -13.17
CA LEU A 111 -15.47 43.72 -13.73
C LEU A 111 -16.72 43.47 -14.59
N ASP A 112 -16.55 43.04 -15.85
CA ASP A 112 -17.67 42.89 -16.78
C ASP A 112 -18.50 41.62 -16.51
N ALA A 113 -17.84 40.53 -16.13
CA ALA A 113 -18.50 39.29 -15.75
C ALA A 113 -17.71 38.46 -14.71
N PHE A 114 -18.47 37.79 -13.85
CA PHE A 114 -17.97 36.78 -12.90
C PHE A 114 -18.64 35.45 -13.23
N CYS A 115 -17.83 34.44 -13.53
CA CYS A 115 -18.27 33.15 -14.05
C CYS A 115 -18.00 32.03 -13.03
N LEU A 116 -19.01 31.20 -12.76
CA LEU A 116 -18.89 29.99 -11.94
C LEU A 116 -19.19 28.75 -12.80
N VAL A 117 -18.19 27.92 -13.06
CA VAL A 117 -18.21 26.88 -14.11
C VAL A 117 -18.63 25.52 -13.55
N GLY A 118 -19.80 25.46 -12.91
CA GLY A 118 -20.38 24.22 -12.36
C GLY A 118 -19.87 23.84 -10.97
N ASP A 119 -20.49 22.82 -10.41
CA ASP A 119 -20.37 22.35 -9.01
C ASP A 119 -20.44 23.52 -8.01
N VAL A 120 -21.43 24.38 -8.29
CA VAL A 120 -21.78 25.54 -7.48
C VAL A 120 -22.53 25.13 -6.21
N THR A 121 -23.01 23.89 -6.15
CA THR A 121 -23.60 23.21 -4.99
C THR A 121 -22.95 21.85 -4.80
N ASP A 122 -22.92 21.33 -3.56
CA ASP A 122 -22.25 20.05 -3.28
C ASP A 122 -23.12 18.81 -3.57
N TYR A 123 -24.45 18.95 -3.71
CA TYR A 123 -25.36 17.84 -4.04
C TYR A 123 -26.61 18.26 -4.85
N GLY A 124 -26.68 19.50 -5.34
CA GLY A 124 -27.85 20.02 -6.05
C GLY A 124 -29.10 20.20 -5.19
N LYS A 125 -28.99 20.17 -3.85
CA LYS A 125 -30.12 20.28 -2.91
C LYS A 125 -30.70 21.71 -2.90
N THR A 126 -31.99 21.83 -2.58
CA THR A 126 -32.71 23.11 -2.48
C THR A 126 -31.98 24.12 -1.58
N GLU A 127 -31.57 23.68 -0.40
CA GLU A 127 -31.01 24.54 0.63
C GLU A 127 -29.60 25.04 0.24
N GLN A 128 -28.86 24.24 -0.53
CA GLN A 128 -27.55 24.60 -1.08
C GLN A 128 -27.68 25.69 -2.15
N TYR A 129 -28.67 25.57 -3.05
CA TYR A 129 -28.98 26.61 -4.03
C TYR A 129 -29.45 27.90 -3.38
N GLU A 130 -30.31 27.81 -2.35
CA GLU A 130 -30.79 28.98 -1.61
C GLU A 130 -29.66 29.68 -0.85
N HIS A 131 -28.69 28.94 -0.32
CA HIS A 131 -27.48 29.48 0.34
C HIS A 131 -26.48 30.08 -0.66
N LEU A 132 -26.18 29.37 -1.76
CA LEU A 132 -25.38 29.88 -2.88
C LEU A 132 -25.92 31.23 -3.38
N MET A 133 -27.24 31.33 -3.60
CA MET A 133 -27.85 32.56 -4.08
C MET A 133 -27.93 33.65 -2.99
N GLN A 134 -27.82 33.34 -1.70
CA GLN A 134 -27.58 34.36 -0.67
C GLN A 134 -26.18 34.96 -0.83
N LEU A 135 -25.14 34.12 -0.92
CA LEU A 135 -23.75 34.55 -1.13
C LEU A 135 -23.55 35.33 -2.45
N VAL A 136 -24.18 34.90 -3.55
CA VAL A 136 -24.10 35.59 -4.84
C VAL A 136 -24.84 36.93 -4.83
N ASN A 137 -25.95 37.06 -4.10
CA ASN A 137 -26.68 38.33 -3.97
C ASN A 137 -26.19 39.22 -2.83
N ASP A 138 -25.17 38.80 -2.08
CA ASP A 138 -24.56 39.58 -1.00
C ASP A 138 -23.92 40.86 -1.56
N ILE A 139 -24.51 42.00 -1.22
CA ILE A 139 -24.07 43.31 -1.73
C ILE A 139 -22.84 43.86 -0.99
N GLU A 140 -22.45 43.27 0.15
CA GLU A 140 -21.24 43.69 0.88
C GLU A 140 -19.98 43.15 0.20
N HIS A 141 -20.04 41.90 -0.27
CA HIS A 141 -18.93 41.23 -0.98
C HIS A 141 -19.07 41.32 -2.52
N ASN A 142 -20.24 40.97 -3.09
CA ASN A 142 -20.43 40.93 -4.55
C ASN A 142 -20.84 42.30 -5.14
N THR A 143 -20.06 43.33 -4.83
CA THR A 143 -20.43 44.75 -5.05
C THR A 143 -20.70 45.12 -6.51
N GLY A 144 -20.02 44.49 -7.46
CA GLY A 144 -20.19 44.77 -8.89
C GLY A 144 -21.47 44.19 -9.49
N TYR A 145 -21.97 43.07 -8.97
CA TYR A 145 -23.24 42.46 -9.36
C TYR A 145 -24.44 43.09 -8.62
N SER A 146 -24.27 43.40 -7.33
CA SER A 146 -25.27 44.11 -6.50
C SER A 146 -26.69 43.54 -6.63
N GLY A 147 -26.85 42.23 -6.39
CA GLY A 147 -28.14 41.54 -6.50
C GLY A 147 -28.79 41.59 -7.90
N GLY A 148 -28.00 41.76 -8.95
CA GLY A 148 -28.47 41.93 -10.34
C GLY A 148 -28.79 43.36 -10.76
N ALA A 149 -28.57 44.36 -9.89
CA ALA A 149 -28.73 45.78 -10.21
C ALA A 149 -27.41 46.48 -10.61
N GLY A 150 -26.26 45.79 -10.47
CA GLY A 150 -24.93 46.29 -10.77
C GLY A 150 -24.53 46.18 -12.24
N HIS A 151 -23.23 46.35 -12.51
CA HIS A 151 -22.65 46.34 -13.86
C HIS A 151 -22.07 44.96 -14.23
N THR A 152 -21.57 44.20 -13.26
CA THR A 152 -21.00 42.87 -13.47
C THR A 152 -22.10 41.85 -13.74
N LYS A 153 -21.89 40.99 -14.74
CA LYS A 153 -22.80 39.87 -15.03
C LYS A 153 -22.36 38.61 -14.31
N MET A 154 -23.22 38.05 -13.45
CA MET A 154 -23.03 36.68 -12.94
C MET A 154 -23.40 35.65 -14.01
N ILE A 155 -22.47 34.78 -14.39
CA ILE A 155 -22.68 33.70 -15.36
C ILE A 155 -22.47 32.37 -14.65
N LEU A 156 -23.53 31.59 -14.50
CA LEU A 156 -23.49 30.30 -13.79
C LEU A 156 -23.60 29.16 -14.81
N CYS A 157 -22.73 28.15 -14.71
CA CYS A 157 -22.83 26.88 -15.42
C CYS A 157 -23.28 25.76 -14.46
N GLN A 158 -23.80 24.67 -15.01
CA GLN A 158 -24.22 23.48 -14.25
C GLN A 158 -23.14 22.39 -14.39
N GLY A 159 -22.72 21.79 -13.26
CA GLY A 159 -21.85 20.62 -13.17
C GLY A 159 -22.57 19.32 -12.85
N ASN A 160 -21.82 18.31 -12.39
CA ASN A 160 -22.34 16.99 -11.98
C ASN A 160 -22.93 17.01 -10.56
N HIS A 161 -22.37 17.76 -9.60
CA HIS A 161 -22.92 17.81 -8.24
C HIS A 161 -24.34 18.41 -8.22
N GLU A 162 -24.63 19.36 -9.10
CA GLU A 162 -26.00 19.85 -9.34
C GLU A 162 -26.99 18.72 -9.73
N THR A 163 -26.51 17.61 -10.26
CA THR A 163 -27.31 16.47 -10.71
C THR A 163 -27.60 15.43 -9.64
N TYR A 164 -26.83 15.36 -8.55
CA TYR A 164 -26.86 14.23 -7.61
C TYR A 164 -28.21 14.08 -6.89
N SER A 165 -28.80 15.16 -6.37
CA SER A 165 -30.10 15.08 -5.69
C SER A 165 -31.14 16.00 -6.36
N PRO A 166 -32.27 15.47 -6.87
CA PRO A 166 -32.73 14.08 -6.95
C PRO A 166 -32.46 13.41 -8.33
N GLY A 167 -31.41 13.81 -9.06
CA GLY A 167 -31.01 13.16 -10.33
C GLY A 167 -30.94 14.08 -11.55
N VAL A 168 -30.09 13.68 -12.52
CA VAL A 168 -29.76 14.38 -13.79
C VAL A 168 -30.99 14.91 -14.55
N GLU A 169 -32.07 14.13 -14.65
CA GLU A 169 -33.28 14.52 -15.37
C GLU A 169 -33.90 15.84 -14.88
N THR A 170 -33.81 16.09 -13.57
CA THR A 170 -34.44 17.26 -12.94
C THR A 170 -33.51 18.46 -12.80
N ALA A 171 -32.20 18.25 -13.01
CA ALA A 171 -31.17 19.25 -12.71
C ALA A 171 -31.33 20.55 -13.52
N PRO A 172 -31.52 20.54 -14.86
CA PRO A 172 -31.62 21.80 -15.62
C PRO A 172 -32.81 22.67 -15.21
N ALA A 173 -33.95 22.05 -14.89
CA ALA A 173 -35.15 22.75 -14.43
C ALA A 173 -34.97 23.34 -13.01
N ARG A 174 -34.25 22.63 -12.13
CA ARG A 174 -33.91 23.10 -10.78
C ARG A 174 -32.87 24.20 -10.81
N PHE A 175 -31.78 24.02 -11.57
CA PHE A 175 -30.76 25.03 -11.81
C PHE A 175 -31.40 26.34 -12.28
N LYS A 176 -32.28 26.28 -13.30
CA LYS A 176 -33.07 27.43 -13.75
C LYS A 176 -33.97 28.03 -12.68
N LYS A 177 -34.70 27.19 -11.91
CA LYS A 177 -35.62 27.65 -10.86
C LYS A 177 -34.90 28.51 -9.82
N TYR A 178 -33.71 28.10 -9.36
CA TYR A 178 -33.01 28.77 -8.27
C TYR A 178 -32.04 29.86 -8.73
N THR A 179 -31.31 29.65 -9.82
CA THR A 179 -30.35 30.65 -10.35
C THR A 179 -30.98 31.69 -11.26
N GLY A 180 -32.17 31.43 -11.79
CA GLY A 180 -32.78 32.21 -12.87
C GLY A 180 -32.17 31.98 -14.26
N GLN A 181 -31.14 31.12 -14.40
CA GLN A 181 -30.39 30.91 -15.64
C GLN A 181 -30.62 29.52 -16.23
N GLU A 182 -30.75 29.42 -17.56
CA GLU A 182 -30.69 28.11 -18.23
C GLU A 182 -29.30 27.47 -18.04
N ALA A 183 -29.23 26.15 -17.93
CA ALA A 183 -27.95 25.41 -17.95
C ALA A 183 -27.21 25.61 -19.29
N ASN A 184 -27.96 25.54 -20.40
CA ASN A 184 -27.48 25.81 -21.74
C ASN A 184 -28.00 27.18 -22.21
N LYS A 185 -27.09 28.14 -22.46
CA LYS A 185 -27.44 29.49 -22.91
C LYS A 185 -26.30 30.15 -23.67
N VAL A 186 -26.64 31.19 -24.42
CA VAL A 186 -25.69 32.10 -25.06
C VAL A 186 -25.89 33.50 -24.49
N LEU A 187 -24.80 34.15 -24.12
CA LEU A 187 -24.76 35.51 -23.58
C LEU A 187 -23.83 36.39 -24.42
N ASP A 188 -23.96 37.71 -24.23
CA ASP A 188 -23.06 38.72 -24.77
C ASP A 188 -22.51 39.56 -23.62
N VAL A 189 -21.18 39.70 -23.55
CA VAL A 189 -20.47 40.54 -22.60
C VAL A 189 -19.57 41.47 -23.41
N ASN A 190 -19.97 42.74 -23.54
CA ASN A 190 -19.30 43.77 -24.34
C ASN A 190 -18.91 43.32 -25.77
N GLY A 191 -19.77 42.54 -26.43
CA GLY A 191 -19.50 42.01 -27.78
C GLY A 191 -18.57 40.79 -27.82
N VAL A 192 -18.31 40.15 -26.68
CA VAL A 192 -17.75 38.79 -26.60
C VAL A 192 -18.91 37.82 -26.35
N LYS A 193 -18.99 36.77 -27.16
CA LYS A 193 -20.01 35.72 -26.98
C LYS A 193 -19.55 34.72 -25.94
N VAL A 194 -20.45 34.35 -25.04
CA VAL A 194 -20.21 33.32 -24.01
C VAL A 194 -21.31 32.28 -24.11
N ILE A 195 -20.94 31.02 -24.24
CA ILE A 195 -21.85 29.88 -24.27
C ILE A 195 -21.65 29.11 -22.96
N THR A 196 -22.70 28.84 -22.19
CA THR A 196 -22.65 27.84 -21.12
C THR A 196 -23.30 26.56 -21.61
N MET A 197 -22.75 25.41 -21.21
CA MET A 197 -23.30 24.10 -21.53
C MET A 197 -23.13 23.17 -20.34
N GLY A 198 -24.25 22.67 -19.80
CA GLY A 198 -24.27 21.69 -18.72
C GLY A 198 -24.36 20.25 -19.24
N PRO A 199 -24.07 19.25 -18.40
CA PRO A 199 -24.33 17.84 -18.72
C PRO A 199 -25.84 17.61 -18.88
N VAL A 200 -26.23 16.75 -19.82
CA VAL A 200 -27.64 16.55 -20.20
C VAL A 200 -28.08 15.10 -20.25
N LYS A 201 -29.36 14.95 -19.90
CA LYS A 201 -30.16 13.73 -19.75
C LYS A 201 -29.92 12.65 -20.83
N SER A 202 -29.25 11.55 -20.45
CA SER A 202 -29.60 10.15 -20.80
C SER A 202 -28.47 9.12 -20.55
N SER A 203 -27.23 9.54 -20.21
CA SER A 203 -26.08 8.61 -20.18
C SER A 203 -25.17 8.70 -18.94
N GLY A 204 -25.26 9.78 -18.17
CA GLY A 204 -24.39 10.03 -17.01
C GLY A 204 -24.53 11.47 -16.53
N ASP A 205 -23.85 11.77 -15.43
CA ASP A 205 -23.67 13.10 -14.84
C ASP A 205 -22.60 13.95 -15.56
N GLY A 206 -21.71 13.32 -16.35
CA GLY A 206 -20.71 13.98 -17.19
C GLY A 206 -20.93 13.91 -18.71
N ASP A 207 -22.13 13.61 -19.22
CA ASP A 207 -22.38 13.48 -20.67
C ASP A 207 -22.90 14.77 -21.34
N TYR A 208 -22.22 15.19 -22.40
CA TYR A 208 -22.52 16.40 -23.17
C TYR A 208 -23.09 16.12 -24.56
N ARG A 209 -23.12 14.87 -25.05
CA ARG A 209 -23.47 14.52 -26.44
C ARG A 209 -24.89 14.92 -26.83
N GLY A 210 -25.81 14.94 -25.85
CA GLY A 210 -27.18 15.43 -26.03
C GLY A 210 -27.26 16.90 -26.48
N ASN A 211 -26.19 17.69 -26.24
CA ASN A 211 -26.12 19.09 -26.61
C ASN A 211 -25.69 19.34 -28.07
N TYR A 212 -25.20 18.33 -28.80
CA TYR A 212 -24.58 18.48 -30.13
C TYR A 212 -25.41 19.33 -31.11
N ASP A 213 -26.70 18.99 -31.30
CA ASP A 213 -27.55 19.68 -32.28
C ASP A 213 -27.85 21.14 -31.86
N TRP A 214 -28.00 21.38 -30.55
CA TRP A 214 -28.22 22.71 -30.00
C TRP A 214 -26.96 23.58 -30.12
N PHE A 215 -25.80 23.04 -29.76
CA PHE A 215 -24.51 23.74 -29.83
C PHE A 215 -24.15 24.05 -31.29
N LYS A 216 -24.35 23.09 -32.21
CA LYS A 216 -24.20 23.34 -33.65
C LYS A 216 -25.10 24.47 -34.13
N GLN A 217 -26.36 24.52 -33.69
CA GLN A 217 -27.25 25.64 -34.03
C GLN A 217 -26.72 26.98 -33.50
N GLN A 218 -26.13 27.03 -32.30
CA GLN A 218 -25.55 28.28 -31.78
C GLN A 218 -24.32 28.72 -32.58
N LEU A 219 -23.46 27.78 -32.98
CA LEU A 219 -22.34 28.04 -33.87
C LEU A 219 -22.83 28.59 -35.22
N ASP A 220 -23.79 27.91 -35.86
CA ASP A 220 -24.35 28.28 -37.18
C ASP A 220 -25.10 29.62 -37.19
N THR A 221 -25.59 30.11 -36.04
CA THR A 221 -26.49 31.30 -35.98
C THR A 221 -25.96 32.49 -35.18
N VAL A 222 -25.11 32.26 -34.18
CA VAL A 222 -24.57 33.33 -33.30
C VAL A 222 -23.08 33.57 -33.52
N ILE A 223 -22.32 32.54 -33.91
CA ILE A 223 -20.86 32.62 -34.13
C ILE A 223 -20.51 32.72 -35.61
N ALA A 224 -21.33 32.14 -36.50
CA ALA A 224 -21.04 32.01 -37.93
C ALA A 224 -20.59 33.32 -38.60
N GLY A 225 -19.41 33.26 -39.25
CA GLY A 225 -18.80 34.40 -39.93
C GLY A 225 -17.99 35.34 -39.03
N SER A 226 -17.96 35.11 -37.71
CA SER A 226 -17.09 35.84 -36.78
C SER A 226 -15.71 35.19 -36.66
N SER A 227 -14.66 36.03 -36.68
CA SER A 227 -13.31 35.67 -36.26
C SER A 227 -12.96 36.13 -34.84
N ASP A 228 -13.87 36.86 -34.17
CA ASP A 228 -13.65 37.33 -32.80
C ASP A 228 -13.58 36.13 -31.83
N PRO A 229 -12.78 36.22 -30.74
CA PRO A 229 -12.78 35.20 -29.69
C PRO A 229 -14.15 35.05 -29.04
N PHE A 230 -14.54 33.81 -28.75
CA PHE A 230 -15.73 33.48 -27.98
C PHE A 230 -15.45 32.39 -26.94
N LEU A 231 -16.21 32.40 -25.85
CA LEU A 231 -16.02 31.49 -24.72
C LEU A 231 -17.05 30.35 -24.74
N LEU A 232 -16.61 29.13 -24.42
CA LEU A 232 -17.47 28.02 -24.03
C LEU A 232 -17.13 27.61 -22.60
N LEU A 233 -18.12 27.68 -21.70
CA LEU A 233 -18.01 27.25 -20.32
C LEU A 233 -18.73 25.90 -20.16
N THR A 234 -17.97 24.84 -19.90
CA THR A 234 -18.46 23.49 -19.59
C THR A 234 -17.87 23.06 -18.28
N HIS A 235 -18.64 22.46 -17.38
CA HIS A 235 -18.07 22.03 -16.10
C HIS A 235 -16.94 21.01 -16.26
N HIS A 236 -17.18 19.88 -16.95
CA HIS A 236 -16.12 18.92 -17.21
C HIS A 236 -15.21 19.38 -18.36
N GLN A 237 -13.92 19.03 -18.23
CA GLN A 237 -12.93 19.15 -19.30
C GLN A 237 -13.05 18.05 -20.37
N ILE A 238 -12.44 18.29 -21.52
CA ILE A 238 -12.47 17.39 -22.68
C ILE A 238 -11.29 16.42 -22.60
N ARG A 239 -11.50 15.12 -22.86
CA ARG A 239 -10.41 14.14 -22.76
C ARG A 239 -9.24 14.48 -23.68
N GLY A 240 -8.05 14.66 -23.11
CA GLY A 240 -6.83 15.06 -23.82
C GLY A 240 -6.68 16.57 -24.07
N SER A 241 -7.42 17.43 -23.34
CA SER A 241 -7.38 18.90 -23.48
C SER A 241 -6.56 19.63 -22.41
N SER A 242 -6.08 18.94 -21.40
CA SER A 242 -5.47 19.55 -20.20
C SER A 242 -4.83 18.49 -19.31
N TYR A 243 -3.98 18.93 -18.40
CA TYR A 243 -3.24 18.15 -17.39
C TYR A 243 -3.94 16.86 -16.95
N THR A 244 -5.06 16.95 -16.23
CA THR A 244 -5.73 15.78 -15.64
C THR A 244 -6.85 15.20 -16.50
N SER A 245 -7.05 15.73 -17.71
CA SER A 245 -8.13 15.31 -18.62
C SER A 245 -8.06 13.86 -19.13
N PRO A 246 -6.95 13.09 -19.03
CA PRO A 246 -7.01 11.65 -19.30
C PRO A 246 -7.88 10.88 -18.31
N GLU A 247 -7.97 11.36 -17.06
CA GLU A 247 -8.69 10.76 -15.94
C GLU A 247 -10.02 11.49 -15.69
N TRP A 248 -9.97 12.76 -15.27
CA TRP A 248 -11.15 13.56 -14.93
C TRP A 248 -11.74 14.24 -16.17
N HIS A 249 -12.71 13.64 -16.88
CA HIS A 249 -13.26 14.23 -18.12
C HIS A 249 -14.73 13.93 -18.38
N GLY A 250 -15.36 14.82 -19.14
CA GLY A 250 -16.73 14.64 -19.64
C GLY A 250 -16.77 13.83 -20.93
N ASN A 251 -17.94 13.26 -21.24
CA ASN A 251 -18.18 12.59 -22.52
C ASN A 251 -18.66 13.59 -23.58
N PHE A 252 -17.78 13.92 -24.51
CA PHE A 252 -18.05 14.78 -25.67
C PHE A 252 -18.25 13.99 -26.99
N GLY A 253 -18.30 12.66 -26.95
CA GLY A 253 -18.54 11.82 -28.13
C GLY A 253 -17.38 11.76 -29.11
N GLN A 254 -16.14 11.90 -28.66
CA GLN A 254 -14.93 11.80 -29.50
C GLN A 254 -14.93 10.50 -30.32
N GLY A 255 -14.89 10.61 -31.65
CA GLY A 255 -14.94 9.48 -32.57
C GLY A 255 -16.36 8.95 -32.88
N GLU A 256 -17.41 9.48 -32.26
CA GLU A 256 -18.81 9.13 -32.56
C GLU A 256 -19.40 10.00 -33.71
N SER A 257 -20.66 9.75 -34.09
CA SER A 257 -21.36 10.56 -35.10
C SER A 257 -21.76 11.96 -34.61
N LYS A 258 -21.78 12.18 -33.29
CA LYS A 258 -22.05 13.45 -32.60
C LYS A 258 -20.82 13.93 -31.82
N ASP A 259 -19.67 13.88 -32.47
CA ASP A 259 -18.39 14.32 -31.92
C ASP A 259 -18.35 15.85 -31.76
N LEU A 260 -18.57 16.30 -30.52
CA LEU A 260 -18.53 17.72 -30.16
C LEU A 260 -17.12 18.31 -30.29
N VAL A 261 -16.07 17.52 -30.06
CA VAL A 261 -14.68 17.99 -30.12
C VAL A 261 -14.28 18.26 -31.56
N LYS A 262 -14.66 17.37 -32.48
CA LYS A 262 -14.50 17.58 -33.92
C LYS A 262 -15.29 18.79 -34.43
N LEU A 263 -16.48 19.04 -33.89
CA LEU A 263 -17.26 20.24 -34.21
C LEU A 263 -16.60 21.53 -33.67
N MET A 264 -15.94 21.47 -32.51
CA MET A 264 -15.17 22.58 -31.93
C MET A 264 -13.88 22.87 -32.70
N ALA A 265 -13.21 21.86 -33.23
CA ALA A 265 -11.95 21.98 -33.98
C ALA A 265 -12.05 22.85 -35.26
N ASP A 266 -13.26 23.03 -35.81
CA ASP A 266 -13.50 23.97 -36.93
C ASP A 266 -13.45 25.46 -36.51
N TYR A 267 -13.31 25.76 -35.20
CA TYR A 267 -13.36 27.13 -34.63
C TYR A 267 -12.09 27.47 -33.82
N PRO A 268 -10.96 27.84 -34.46
CA PRO A 268 -9.74 28.27 -33.76
C PRO A 268 -9.88 29.49 -32.83
N ASN A 269 -10.98 30.25 -32.96
CA ASN A 269 -11.36 31.36 -32.08
C ASN A 269 -12.18 30.96 -30.85
N LEU A 270 -12.44 29.66 -30.67
CA LEU A 270 -13.00 29.12 -29.43
C LEU A 270 -11.93 29.09 -28.33
N ILE A 271 -12.31 29.62 -27.16
CA ILE A 271 -11.64 29.36 -25.89
C ILE A 271 -12.65 28.64 -24.99
N GLN A 272 -12.42 27.35 -24.76
CA GLN A 272 -13.19 26.54 -23.83
C GLN A 272 -12.54 26.62 -22.43
N VAL A 273 -13.35 26.73 -21.39
CA VAL A 273 -12.93 26.72 -19.98
C VAL A 273 -13.77 25.72 -19.18
N SER A 274 -13.12 24.95 -18.31
CA SER A 274 -13.73 23.89 -17.49
C SER A 274 -13.06 23.67 -16.15
N GLY A 275 -13.85 23.27 -15.14
CA GLY A 275 -13.40 22.84 -13.82
C GLY A 275 -13.44 21.32 -13.68
N HIS A 276 -14.20 20.83 -12.69
CA HIS A 276 -14.44 19.41 -12.35
C HIS A 276 -13.23 18.67 -11.78
N SER A 277 -12.05 18.86 -12.37
CA SER A 277 -10.83 18.18 -11.95
C SER A 277 -10.23 18.70 -10.65
N HIS A 278 -10.63 19.90 -10.21
CA HIS A 278 -10.04 20.64 -9.09
C HIS A 278 -8.51 20.92 -9.19
N ALA A 279 -7.81 20.49 -10.25
CA ALA A 279 -6.35 20.43 -10.23
C ALA A 279 -5.69 21.82 -10.23
N THR A 280 -4.44 21.86 -9.78
CA THR A 280 -3.68 23.11 -9.54
C THR A 280 -3.39 23.88 -10.84
N LEU A 281 -3.62 25.20 -10.88
CA LEU A 281 -3.30 26.09 -12.02
C LEU A 281 -1.80 26.34 -12.23
N GLU A 282 -0.96 25.91 -11.29
CA GLU A 282 0.49 26.00 -11.41
C GLU A 282 1.01 25.14 -12.57
N ASP A 283 0.34 24.03 -12.92
CA ASP A 283 0.77 23.20 -14.05
C ASP A 283 0.52 23.90 -15.39
N GLU A 284 1.59 24.11 -16.15
CA GLU A 284 1.53 24.66 -17.51
C GLU A 284 0.73 23.78 -18.49
N ARG A 285 0.44 22.52 -18.14
CA ARG A 285 -0.46 21.61 -18.88
C ARG A 285 -1.95 21.90 -18.64
N SER A 286 -2.33 22.79 -17.72
CA SER A 286 -3.73 23.21 -17.51
C SER A 286 -4.28 24.10 -18.65
N ILE A 287 -3.49 24.31 -19.71
CA ILE A 287 -3.93 24.83 -21.01
C ILE A 287 -3.42 23.91 -22.14
N SER A 288 -4.27 23.60 -23.12
CA SER A 288 -3.88 22.94 -24.37
C SER A 288 -4.47 23.66 -25.59
N GLN A 289 -3.80 23.48 -26.73
CA GLN A 289 -4.35 23.78 -28.05
C GLN A 289 -4.26 22.60 -29.04
N ASP A 290 -3.92 21.40 -28.56
CA ASP A 290 -3.71 20.21 -29.40
C ASP A 290 -5.00 19.73 -30.11
N LEU A 291 -6.18 20.19 -29.66
CA LEU A 291 -7.49 19.90 -30.25
C LEU A 291 -7.93 20.89 -31.36
N GLY A 292 -7.09 21.86 -31.73
CA GLY A 292 -7.40 22.84 -32.80
C GLY A 292 -8.17 24.10 -32.34
N PHE A 293 -8.47 24.20 -31.05
CA PHE A 293 -8.99 25.37 -30.34
C PHE A 293 -8.29 25.45 -28.97
N THR A 294 -8.46 26.55 -28.22
CA THR A 294 -7.84 26.64 -26.88
C THR A 294 -8.76 26.02 -25.83
N ALA A 295 -8.26 25.06 -25.07
CA ALA A 295 -8.93 24.49 -23.91
C ALA A 295 -8.16 24.86 -22.64
N ILE A 296 -8.86 25.31 -21.62
CA ILE A 296 -8.32 25.72 -20.32
C ILE A 296 -9.04 24.95 -19.23
N GLN A 297 -8.27 24.28 -18.39
CA GLN A 297 -8.73 23.81 -17.11
C GLN A 297 -8.55 24.96 -16.10
N ASP A 298 -9.63 25.37 -15.41
CA ASP A 298 -9.52 26.20 -14.22
C ASP A 298 -9.22 25.32 -12.99
N SER A 299 -9.54 25.81 -11.80
CA SER A 299 -9.31 25.11 -10.54
C SER A 299 -10.39 25.49 -9.54
N THR A 300 -10.42 24.79 -8.42
CA THR A 300 -11.43 24.98 -7.40
C THR A 300 -11.29 26.32 -6.68
N ILE A 301 -12.42 27.04 -6.54
CA ILE A 301 -12.52 28.15 -5.59
C ILE A 301 -12.83 27.64 -4.18
N GLY A 302 -13.71 26.63 -4.02
CA GLY A 302 -14.33 26.32 -2.72
C GLY A 302 -13.91 25.00 -2.04
N ALA A 303 -13.43 24.01 -2.78
CA ALA A 303 -13.22 22.64 -2.31
C ALA A 303 -11.75 22.34 -1.95
N TYR A 304 -11.16 21.34 -2.62
CA TYR A 304 -9.84 20.76 -2.37
C TYR A 304 -9.18 20.48 -3.73
N TYR A 305 -7.86 20.66 -3.88
CA TYR A 305 -7.16 20.25 -5.09
C TYR A 305 -7.22 18.73 -5.25
N GLU A 306 -7.46 18.25 -6.46
CA GLU A 306 -7.27 16.86 -6.83
C GLU A 306 -6.46 16.80 -8.13
N ASN A 307 -5.46 15.92 -8.17
CA ASN A 307 -4.51 15.80 -9.26
C ASN A 307 -4.67 14.39 -9.90
N GLU A 308 -3.64 13.82 -10.53
CA GLU A 308 -3.69 12.43 -11.04
C GLU A 308 -3.64 11.36 -9.95
N THR A 309 -4.19 10.18 -10.22
CA THR A 309 -3.93 8.98 -9.41
C THR A 309 -2.50 8.43 -9.59
N GLY A 310 -2.14 7.41 -8.81
CA GLY A 310 -0.83 6.76 -8.88
C GLY A 310 0.26 7.38 -7.99
N LYS A 311 -0.09 8.36 -7.15
CA LYS A 311 0.77 8.80 -6.03
C LYS A 311 0.44 8.06 -4.75
N VAL A 312 1.25 8.30 -3.72
CA VAL A 312 0.91 8.01 -2.33
C VAL A 312 0.86 9.29 -1.50
N ASP A 313 0.00 9.30 -0.49
CA ASP A 313 0.04 10.28 0.58
C ASP A 313 1.32 10.05 1.42
N PRO A 314 2.12 11.10 1.70
CA PRO A 314 3.43 10.92 2.33
C PRO A 314 3.34 10.45 3.79
N ASP A 315 2.32 10.88 4.54
CA ASP A 315 2.20 10.58 5.97
C ASP A 315 1.70 9.14 6.21
N THR A 316 0.75 8.68 5.40
CA THR A 316 0.14 7.35 5.52
C THR A 316 0.75 6.28 4.61
N GLY A 317 1.44 6.66 3.54
CA GLY A 317 2.00 5.72 2.55
C GLY A 317 0.96 5.01 1.67
N ASN A 318 -0.31 5.43 1.75
CA ASN A 318 -1.44 4.84 1.01
C ASN A 318 -1.65 5.58 -0.33
N SER A 319 -2.28 4.93 -1.31
CA SER A 319 -2.58 5.55 -2.61
C SER A 319 -3.39 6.85 -2.49
N ALA A 320 -3.03 7.87 -3.28
CA ALA A 320 -3.68 9.18 -3.27
C ALA A 320 -3.70 9.84 -4.66
N SER A 321 -4.75 10.62 -4.91
CA SER A 321 -4.91 11.63 -5.99
C SER A 321 -4.89 13.07 -5.45
N VAL A 322 -5.22 13.23 -4.17
CA VAL A 322 -5.30 14.51 -3.47
C VAL A 322 -3.93 14.87 -2.86
N PRO A 323 -3.31 16.01 -3.22
CA PRO A 323 -2.02 16.40 -2.67
C PRO A 323 -2.19 17.05 -1.26
N PRO A 324 -1.14 17.07 -0.39
CA PRO A 324 -1.27 17.44 1.02
C PRO A 324 -1.52 18.95 1.28
N GLN A 325 -2.76 19.31 1.62
CA GLN A 325 -3.27 20.68 1.43
C GLN A 325 -4.11 21.26 2.60
N SER A 326 -3.86 20.83 3.83
CA SER A 326 -4.69 21.25 4.98
C SER A 326 -4.01 22.34 5.83
N SER A 327 -4.72 23.43 6.10
CA SER A 327 -4.26 24.55 6.95
C SER A 327 -5.43 25.30 7.60
N ALA A 328 -5.12 26.37 8.34
CA ALA A 328 -6.09 27.26 8.96
C ALA A 328 -6.29 28.59 8.20
N ALA A 329 -6.05 28.59 6.87
CA ALA A 329 -6.03 29.79 6.03
C ALA A 329 -7.32 30.65 6.06
N TYR A 330 -8.49 30.01 6.04
CA TYR A 330 -9.80 30.70 5.99
C TYR A 330 -10.57 30.68 7.33
N THR A 331 -10.29 29.71 8.20
CA THR A 331 -10.75 29.68 9.59
C THR A 331 -9.60 29.39 10.55
N GLN A 332 -9.22 30.41 11.33
CA GLN A 332 -8.25 30.27 12.40
C GLN A 332 -8.67 29.15 13.37
N GLY A 333 -7.76 28.19 13.61
CA GLY A 333 -7.99 27.07 14.53
C GLY A 333 -8.71 25.86 13.94
N LYS A 334 -9.08 25.86 12.64
CA LYS A 334 -9.57 24.66 11.93
C LYS A 334 -8.56 24.27 10.84
N THR A 335 -8.01 23.05 10.91
CA THR A 335 -7.11 22.52 9.87
C THR A 335 -7.94 21.79 8.81
N ILE A 336 -8.12 22.42 7.64
CA ILE A 336 -9.06 22.01 6.59
C ILE A 336 -8.46 22.27 5.19
N PRO A 337 -9.03 21.70 4.10
CA PRO A 337 -8.50 21.91 2.74
C PRO A 337 -8.43 23.39 2.34
N GLU A 338 -7.23 23.86 2.03
CA GLU A 338 -6.94 25.28 1.82
C GLU A 338 -7.07 25.73 0.36
N ALA A 339 -7.27 24.79 -0.58
CA ALA A 339 -7.35 25.06 -2.01
C ALA A 339 -8.34 26.18 -2.35
N SER A 340 -7.86 27.16 -3.12
CA SER A 340 -8.67 28.25 -3.67
C SER A 340 -7.88 28.99 -4.76
N GLN A 341 -8.31 28.84 -6.01
CA GLN A 341 -7.67 29.39 -7.21
C GLN A 341 -8.73 29.81 -8.24
N CYS A 342 -8.36 30.72 -9.15
CA CYS A 342 -9.21 31.13 -10.27
C CYS A 342 -8.37 31.71 -11.43
N ILE A 343 -9.02 31.97 -12.57
CA ILE A 343 -8.42 32.71 -13.69
C ILE A 343 -9.13 34.03 -13.96
N ILE A 344 -8.39 35.01 -14.48
CA ILE A 344 -8.94 36.22 -15.10
C ILE A 344 -8.62 36.18 -16.60
N LEU A 345 -9.66 36.27 -17.44
CA LEU A 345 -9.52 36.40 -18.89
C LEU A 345 -9.75 37.85 -19.34
N ASP A 346 -8.72 38.46 -19.91
CA ASP A 346 -8.81 39.73 -20.64
C ASP A 346 -8.93 39.46 -22.14
N VAL A 347 -10.11 39.73 -22.71
CA VAL A 347 -10.29 39.78 -24.16
C VAL A 347 -9.93 41.18 -24.63
N MET A 348 -8.89 41.30 -25.46
CA MET A 348 -8.38 42.57 -25.94
C MET A 348 -9.09 43.03 -27.22
N ASP A 349 -9.12 44.34 -27.49
CA ASP A 349 -9.73 44.95 -28.69
C ASP A 349 -9.10 44.45 -30.01
N ASN A 350 -7.85 43.99 -29.98
CA ASN A 350 -7.16 43.42 -31.14
C ASN A 350 -7.45 41.92 -31.36
N GLY A 351 -8.30 41.30 -30.53
CA GLY A 351 -8.65 39.88 -30.58
C GLY A 351 -7.69 38.95 -29.82
N THR A 352 -6.56 39.43 -29.31
CA THR A 352 -5.71 38.64 -28.39
C THR A 352 -6.45 38.41 -27.07
N VAL A 353 -6.24 37.26 -26.42
CA VAL A 353 -6.75 36.99 -25.06
C VAL A 353 -5.60 36.73 -24.11
N LYS A 354 -5.65 37.30 -22.90
CA LYS A 354 -4.70 37.03 -21.81
C LYS A 354 -5.39 36.28 -20.69
N CYS A 355 -4.82 35.18 -20.23
CA CYS A 355 -5.27 34.43 -19.07
C CYS A 355 -4.29 34.61 -17.91
N HIS A 356 -4.73 35.30 -16.85
CA HIS A 356 -4.00 35.46 -15.60
C HIS A 356 -4.45 34.38 -14.61
N ARG A 357 -3.50 33.67 -13.99
CA ARG A 357 -3.76 32.62 -13.01
C ARG A 357 -3.53 33.15 -11.60
N LEU A 358 -4.54 33.05 -10.73
CA LEU A 358 -4.52 33.64 -9.38
C LEU A 358 -4.62 32.55 -8.32
N SER A 359 -3.83 32.68 -7.24
CA SER A 359 -4.00 31.90 -6.02
C SER A 359 -4.67 32.76 -4.96
N LEU A 360 -5.95 32.46 -4.69
CA LEU A 360 -6.74 33.16 -3.68
C LEU A 360 -6.24 32.79 -2.29
N VAL A 361 -5.89 31.53 -2.05
CA VAL A 361 -5.33 31.10 -0.76
C VAL A 361 -4.00 31.78 -0.45
N ARG A 362 -3.10 31.90 -1.44
CA ARG A 362 -1.84 32.63 -1.23
C ARG A 362 -2.07 34.12 -1.03
N SER A 363 -2.95 34.74 -1.82
CA SER A 363 -3.38 36.14 -1.61
C SER A 363 -3.94 36.38 -0.20
N LYS A 364 -4.67 35.39 0.35
CA LYS A 364 -5.28 35.44 1.68
C LYS A 364 -4.26 35.30 2.82
N VAL A 365 -3.29 34.39 2.67
CA VAL A 365 -2.34 34.00 3.73
C VAL A 365 -1.06 34.83 3.71
N GLU A 366 -0.52 35.15 2.53
CA GLU A 366 0.72 35.91 2.38
C GLU A 366 0.49 37.41 2.65
N GLY A 367 -0.72 37.92 2.39
CA GLY A 367 -1.15 39.27 2.79
C GLY A 367 -0.53 40.43 2.00
N GLU A 368 0.32 40.14 1.01
CA GLU A 368 1.01 41.13 0.15
C GLU A 368 0.17 41.60 -1.06
N GLY A 369 -1.13 41.29 -1.10
CA GLY A 369 -2.04 41.61 -2.20
C GLY A 369 -2.42 40.39 -3.04
N THR A 370 -2.73 40.59 -4.32
CA THR A 370 -3.09 39.48 -5.22
C THR A 370 -1.85 38.73 -5.70
N VAL A 371 -1.82 37.43 -5.40
CA VAL A 371 -0.78 36.51 -5.84
C VAL A 371 -1.15 35.90 -7.18
N TYR A 372 -0.41 36.29 -8.22
CA TYR A 372 -0.41 35.61 -9.51
C TYR A 372 0.61 34.47 -9.51
N LEU A 373 0.27 33.34 -10.12
CA LEU A 373 1.14 32.15 -10.11
C LEU A 373 2.37 32.32 -11.02
N TYR A 374 2.15 32.73 -12.27
CA TYR A 374 3.17 32.86 -13.30
C TYR A 374 2.77 33.94 -14.32
N GLU A 375 3.58 34.16 -15.36
CA GLU A 375 3.20 35.02 -16.49
C GLU A 375 1.86 34.60 -17.11
N PRO A 376 1.04 35.56 -17.58
CA PRO A 376 -0.25 35.24 -18.18
C PRO A 376 -0.08 34.49 -19.51
N TRP A 377 -0.93 33.50 -19.75
CA TRP A 377 -1.00 32.86 -21.07
C TRP A 377 -1.57 33.87 -22.08
N VAL A 378 -0.88 34.09 -23.19
CA VAL A 378 -1.26 35.03 -24.26
C VAL A 378 -1.66 34.23 -25.50
N ILE A 379 -2.95 34.26 -25.83
CA ILE A 379 -3.59 33.51 -26.89
C ILE A 379 -3.82 34.46 -28.08
N ASP A 380 -3.09 34.26 -29.17
CA ASP A 380 -3.18 35.07 -30.39
C ASP A 380 -4.24 34.50 -31.35
N VAL A 381 -5.51 34.67 -30.98
CA VAL A 381 -6.67 34.16 -31.74
C VAL A 381 -6.69 34.61 -33.20
N PRO A 382 -6.42 35.88 -33.57
CA PRO A 382 -6.32 36.30 -34.97
C PRO A 382 -5.29 35.47 -35.76
N SER A 383 -4.12 35.23 -35.19
CA SER A 383 -3.10 34.39 -35.83
C SER A 383 -3.56 32.93 -35.93
N MET A 384 -4.16 32.36 -34.88
CA MET A 384 -4.71 30.99 -34.89
C MET A 384 -5.75 30.80 -36.00
N VAL A 385 -6.72 31.70 -36.12
CA VAL A 385 -7.74 31.69 -37.19
C VAL A 385 -7.08 31.78 -38.57
N SER A 386 -6.09 32.67 -38.73
CA SER A 386 -5.37 32.81 -40.01
C SER A 386 -4.58 31.55 -40.41
N SER A 387 -4.06 30.81 -39.42
CA SER A 387 -3.24 29.60 -39.61
C SER A 387 -4.04 28.35 -39.99
N LYS A 388 -5.39 28.38 -39.84
CA LYS A 388 -6.31 27.28 -40.17
C LYS A 388 -5.94 25.94 -39.53
N GLY A 389 -5.60 25.96 -38.23
CA GLY A 389 -5.32 24.74 -37.46
C GLY A 389 -3.95 24.10 -37.74
N ASN A 390 -2.97 24.85 -38.29
CA ASN A 390 -1.61 24.34 -38.45
C ASN A 390 -0.86 24.27 -37.10
N LEU A 391 -1.14 23.23 -36.30
CA LEU A 391 -0.55 22.99 -34.98
C LEU A 391 1.00 22.89 -34.98
N SER A 392 1.63 22.70 -36.14
CA SER A 392 3.10 22.69 -36.26
C SER A 392 3.75 24.08 -36.13
N ASP A 393 2.99 25.17 -36.29
CA ASP A 393 3.47 26.53 -36.02
C ASP A 393 3.37 26.87 -34.53
N THR A 394 4.36 26.40 -33.75
CA THR A 394 4.44 26.60 -32.30
C THR A 394 4.62 28.06 -31.85
N ARG A 395 4.78 29.01 -32.78
CA ARG A 395 4.76 30.46 -32.47
C ARG A 395 3.34 30.99 -32.33
N THR A 396 2.42 30.41 -33.10
CA THR A 396 0.98 30.67 -33.08
C THR A 396 0.29 29.73 -32.07
N TRP A 397 0.57 28.43 -32.17
CA TRP A 397 0.02 27.35 -31.34
C TRP A 397 0.97 27.04 -30.19
N ARG A 398 1.07 27.99 -29.25
CA ARG A 398 2.09 27.99 -28.18
C ARG A 398 1.85 26.94 -27.10
N TYR A 399 0.59 26.59 -26.85
CA TYR A 399 0.20 25.76 -25.71
C TYR A 399 -0.07 24.31 -26.13
N THR A 400 0.82 23.73 -26.91
CA THR A 400 0.71 22.33 -27.36
C THR A 400 1.55 21.38 -26.51
N SER A 401 1.31 20.09 -26.69
CA SER A 401 2.11 18.95 -26.19
C SER A 401 3.58 18.93 -26.66
N ALA A 402 3.96 19.83 -27.58
CA ALA A 402 5.34 20.05 -28.01
C ALA A 402 6.20 20.84 -27.00
N ARG A 403 5.58 21.43 -25.96
CA ARG A 403 6.29 22.09 -24.85
C ARG A 403 7.10 21.07 -24.02
N GLN A 404 8.17 21.56 -23.39
CA GLN A 404 9.10 20.78 -22.57
C GLN A 404 9.65 21.66 -21.45
N SER A 405 10.16 21.05 -20.38
CA SER A 405 10.97 21.73 -19.37
C SER A 405 12.26 22.31 -20.00
N THR A 406 12.65 23.50 -19.55
CA THR A 406 13.84 24.22 -20.00
C THR A 406 15.05 23.98 -19.10
N ALA A 407 14.85 23.60 -17.83
CA ALA A 407 15.91 23.31 -16.86
C ALA A 407 15.47 22.31 -15.79
N ALA A 408 16.33 21.34 -15.48
CA ALA A 408 16.03 20.29 -14.50
C ALA A 408 15.96 20.79 -13.06
N PRO A 409 15.08 20.20 -12.21
CA PRO A 409 15.10 20.44 -10.78
C PRO A 409 16.46 20.11 -10.15
N VAL A 410 16.81 20.84 -9.10
CA VAL A 410 18.12 20.75 -8.43
C VAL A 410 17.91 20.67 -6.91
N PHE A 411 18.50 19.65 -6.29
CA PHE A 411 18.64 19.58 -4.83
C PHE A 411 19.84 20.41 -4.38
N ALA A 412 19.82 20.90 -3.13
CA ALA A 412 20.97 21.59 -2.56
C ALA A 412 22.23 20.69 -2.56
N PRO A 413 23.46 21.22 -2.72
CA PRO A 413 24.67 20.41 -2.79
C PRO A 413 24.98 19.56 -1.55
N ASP A 414 24.39 19.92 -0.41
CA ASP A 414 24.46 19.27 0.91
C ASP A 414 23.20 18.47 1.25
N ALA A 415 22.26 18.31 0.31
CA ALA A 415 21.03 17.55 0.52
C ALA A 415 21.30 16.04 0.70
N THR A 416 20.64 15.44 1.70
CA THR A 416 20.77 14.02 2.04
C THR A 416 19.40 13.34 2.16
N VAL A 417 19.35 12.03 1.94
CA VAL A 417 18.20 11.17 2.29
C VAL A 417 18.52 10.40 3.57
N THR A 418 17.68 10.51 4.60
CA THR A 418 17.76 9.66 5.80
C THR A 418 16.64 8.63 5.80
N ILE A 419 16.89 7.51 6.48
CA ILE A 419 15.94 6.42 6.66
C ILE A 419 15.75 6.18 8.15
N ASP A 420 14.51 6.31 8.60
CA ASP A 420 14.11 6.25 10.02
C ASP A 420 12.91 5.29 10.17
N ASN A 421 12.58 4.89 11.40
CA ASN A 421 11.43 4.02 11.70
C ASN A 421 11.32 2.77 10.79
N VAL A 422 12.44 2.08 10.59
CA VAL A 422 12.50 0.87 9.76
C VAL A 422 11.74 -0.26 10.46
N GLY A 423 10.68 -0.75 9.82
CA GLY A 423 9.94 -1.94 10.23
C GLY A 423 10.13 -3.09 9.26
N GLU A 424 9.19 -4.05 9.31
CA GLU A 424 9.21 -5.27 8.50
C GLU A 424 8.98 -4.96 7.00
N THR A 425 7.93 -4.20 6.69
CA THR A 425 7.48 -3.93 5.31
C THR A 425 7.44 -2.43 4.98
N SER A 426 8.02 -1.59 5.83
CA SER A 426 8.04 -0.14 5.66
C SER A 426 9.22 0.57 6.31
N ALA A 427 9.49 1.80 5.89
CA ALA A 427 10.42 2.72 6.53
C ALA A 427 9.97 4.18 6.30
N THR A 428 10.43 5.10 7.14
CA THR A 428 10.27 6.56 6.91
C THR A 428 11.46 7.07 6.10
N VAL A 429 11.21 7.57 4.90
CA VAL A 429 12.22 8.20 4.03
C VAL A 429 12.13 9.71 4.19
N SER A 430 13.19 10.37 4.66
CA SER A 430 13.22 11.83 4.87
C SER A 430 14.22 12.51 3.92
N PHE A 431 13.85 13.65 3.33
CA PHE A 431 14.70 14.41 2.40
C PHE A 431 14.27 15.90 2.29
N PRO A 432 15.17 16.83 1.94
CA PRO A 432 14.82 18.24 1.71
C PRO A 432 14.14 18.42 0.34
N PRO A 433 13.31 19.47 0.16
CA PRO A 433 12.69 19.78 -1.14
C PRO A 433 13.73 20.18 -2.20
N ALA A 434 13.43 19.88 -3.46
CA ALA A 434 14.21 20.37 -4.60
C ALA A 434 13.75 21.77 -5.03
N GLN A 435 14.65 22.53 -5.65
CA GLN A 435 14.32 23.78 -6.31
C GLN A 435 14.03 23.55 -7.81
N PRO A 436 13.12 24.33 -8.42
CA PRO A 436 12.90 24.29 -9.87
C PRO A 436 14.16 24.76 -10.63
N GLY A 437 14.38 24.22 -11.82
CA GLY A 437 15.57 24.55 -12.62
C GLY A 437 15.62 26.00 -13.13
N SER A 438 14.45 26.65 -13.22
CA SER A 438 14.32 28.08 -13.48
C SER A 438 13.02 28.64 -12.87
N PRO A 439 12.81 29.97 -12.85
CA PRO A 439 11.54 30.58 -12.45
C PRO A 439 10.37 30.35 -13.42
N SER A 440 10.56 29.58 -14.50
CA SER A 440 9.49 29.26 -15.45
C SER A 440 8.54 28.21 -14.87
N GLY A 441 7.22 28.38 -15.08
CA GLY A 441 6.24 27.33 -14.76
C GLY A 441 6.47 26.01 -15.52
N LEU A 442 7.26 26.02 -16.60
CA LEU A 442 7.69 24.80 -17.28
C LEU A 442 8.67 23.94 -16.46
N ASP A 443 9.33 24.53 -15.46
CA ASP A 443 10.39 23.89 -14.66
C ASP A 443 9.97 23.63 -13.21
N MET A 444 8.67 23.77 -12.90
CA MET A 444 8.11 23.50 -11.58
C MET A 444 8.43 22.07 -11.12
N VAL A 445 8.71 21.89 -9.84
CA VAL A 445 8.84 20.56 -9.23
C VAL A 445 7.43 20.03 -8.96
N HIS A 446 6.98 19.07 -9.76
CA HIS A 446 5.64 18.49 -9.68
C HIS A 446 5.55 17.40 -8.61
N GLU A 447 6.51 16.48 -8.64
CA GLU A 447 6.52 15.28 -7.82
C GLU A 447 7.93 14.85 -7.41
N TYR A 448 7.99 13.98 -6.41
CA TYR A 448 9.19 13.21 -6.09
C TYR A 448 8.96 11.73 -6.36
N LYS A 449 9.86 11.12 -7.14
CA LYS A 449 9.95 9.67 -7.33
C LYS A 449 10.95 9.09 -6.35
N ILE A 450 10.52 8.11 -5.58
CA ILE A 450 11.29 7.44 -4.53
C ILE A 450 11.40 5.98 -4.91
N VAL A 451 12.63 5.47 -5.07
CA VAL A 451 12.92 4.10 -5.50
C VAL A 451 13.72 3.40 -4.42
N ALA A 452 13.14 2.39 -3.78
CA ALA A 452 13.86 1.47 -2.90
C ALA A 452 14.39 0.30 -3.73
N GLN A 453 15.71 0.17 -3.82
CA GLN A 453 16.42 -0.85 -4.59
C GLN A 453 17.02 -1.88 -3.63
N ALA A 454 16.56 -3.13 -3.72
CA ALA A 454 17.07 -4.25 -2.92
C ALA A 454 18.40 -4.78 -3.45
N THR A 455 19.15 -5.46 -2.58
CA THR A 455 20.43 -6.11 -2.91
C THR A 455 20.33 -7.25 -3.93
N ASP A 456 19.15 -7.85 -4.13
CA ASP A 456 18.90 -8.89 -5.13
C ASP A 456 18.60 -8.34 -6.54
N GLY A 457 18.50 -7.02 -6.69
CA GLY A 457 18.13 -6.34 -7.93
C GLY A 457 16.64 -6.00 -8.07
N SER A 458 15.77 -6.45 -7.17
CA SER A 458 14.36 -6.04 -7.14
C SER A 458 14.20 -4.59 -6.68
N SER A 459 13.14 -3.91 -7.12
CA SER A 459 12.91 -2.50 -6.77
C SER A 459 11.44 -2.17 -6.57
N ILE A 460 11.18 -1.23 -5.65
CA ILE A 460 9.86 -0.69 -5.34
C ILE A 460 9.91 0.80 -5.62
N THR A 461 8.94 1.32 -6.39
CA THR A 461 8.84 2.76 -6.69
C THR A 461 7.56 3.33 -6.09
N LYS A 462 7.68 4.48 -5.42
CA LYS A 462 6.57 5.32 -4.96
C LYS A 462 6.74 6.73 -5.52
N ARG A 463 5.64 7.46 -5.69
CA ARG A 463 5.62 8.85 -6.14
C ARG A 463 4.78 9.66 -5.17
N ILE A 464 5.20 10.87 -4.83
CA ILE A 464 4.41 11.82 -4.02
C ILE A 464 4.29 13.15 -4.76
N PHE A 465 3.19 13.86 -4.54
CA PHE A 465 3.08 15.26 -4.96
C PHE A 465 4.01 16.15 -4.14
N ASN A 466 4.64 17.12 -4.80
CA ASN A 466 5.27 18.26 -4.14
C ASN A 466 4.19 19.27 -3.68
N ASP A 467 4.52 20.19 -2.77
CA ASP A 467 3.57 21.13 -2.17
C ASP A 467 3.70 22.58 -2.71
N TYR A 468 4.09 22.70 -3.97
CA TYR A 468 4.33 23.96 -4.71
C TYR A 468 3.16 24.97 -4.71
N TYR A 469 1.93 24.49 -4.53
CA TYR A 469 0.69 25.29 -4.57
C TYR A 469 0.37 25.97 -3.23
N ARG A 470 1.07 25.60 -2.16
CA ARG A 470 0.81 26.09 -0.81
C ARG A 470 1.38 27.51 -0.61
N PRO A 471 0.79 28.31 0.31
CA PRO A 471 1.42 29.54 0.77
C PRO A 471 2.84 29.29 1.30
N ALA A 472 3.75 30.26 1.13
CA ALA A 472 5.16 30.10 1.46
C ALA A 472 5.43 29.58 2.89
N GLY A 473 4.61 29.99 3.88
CA GLY A 473 4.70 29.51 5.27
C GLY A 473 4.11 28.12 5.54
N HIS A 474 3.69 27.39 4.50
CA HIS A 474 3.08 26.06 4.55
C HIS A 474 3.76 25.04 3.62
N ILE A 475 4.72 25.47 2.81
CA ILE A 475 5.64 24.60 2.06
C ILE A 475 6.55 23.87 3.07
N ARG A 476 6.84 22.59 2.84
CA ARG A 476 7.70 21.79 3.72
C ARG A 476 9.18 22.08 3.50
N ASP A 477 9.88 22.44 4.58
CA ASP A 477 11.36 22.46 4.62
C ASP A 477 11.98 21.04 4.54
N SER A 478 11.20 19.99 4.82
CA SER A 478 11.61 18.59 4.71
C SER A 478 10.40 17.68 4.49
N TRP A 479 10.56 16.73 3.58
CA TRP A 479 9.65 15.60 3.38
C TRP A 479 9.96 14.49 4.37
N LYS A 480 8.90 13.81 4.82
CA LYS A 480 8.95 12.53 5.54
C LYS A 480 7.90 11.63 4.90
N VAL A 481 8.32 10.49 4.37
CA VAL A 481 7.47 9.62 3.56
C VAL A 481 7.42 8.24 4.17
N ASN A 482 6.25 7.79 4.56
CA ASN A 482 5.96 6.44 5.00
C ASN A 482 6.00 5.48 3.80
N PHE A 483 7.19 4.97 3.50
CA PHE A 483 7.46 4.13 2.34
C PHE A 483 7.08 2.68 2.66
N LYS A 484 5.98 2.20 2.08
CA LYS A 484 5.42 0.85 2.32
C LYS A 484 5.63 -0.12 1.15
N GLY A 485 5.61 -1.41 1.47
CA GLY A 485 5.69 -2.52 0.53
C GLY A 485 7.10 -3.08 0.37
N LEU A 486 8.00 -2.80 1.32
CA LEU A 486 9.29 -3.48 1.43
C LEU A 486 9.07 -4.96 1.84
N SER A 487 10.05 -5.81 1.54
CA SER A 487 10.11 -7.18 2.04
C SER A 487 10.79 -7.23 3.42
N PRO A 488 10.43 -8.18 4.31
CA PRO A 488 11.15 -8.43 5.56
C PRO A 488 12.62 -8.82 5.33
N GLU A 489 13.48 -8.58 6.32
CA GLU A 489 14.90 -9.01 6.36
C GLU A 489 15.72 -8.65 5.09
N THR A 490 15.29 -7.63 4.35
CA THR A 490 15.81 -7.29 3.02
C THR A 490 16.56 -5.97 3.09
N SER A 491 17.75 -5.93 2.51
CA SER A 491 18.59 -4.73 2.49
C SER A 491 18.31 -3.88 1.27
N TYR A 492 18.05 -2.59 1.50
CA TYR A 492 17.67 -1.60 0.50
C TYR A 492 18.59 -0.38 0.50
N THR A 493 18.73 0.25 -0.66
CA THR A 493 19.13 1.66 -0.79
C THR A 493 17.97 2.44 -1.40
N VAL A 494 17.75 3.69 -0.98
CA VAL A 494 16.66 4.53 -1.51
C VAL A 494 17.22 5.68 -2.33
N SER A 495 16.73 5.82 -3.56
CA SER A 495 17.02 6.94 -4.45
C SER A 495 15.81 7.86 -4.59
N VAL A 496 16.00 9.17 -4.37
CA VAL A 496 14.95 10.20 -4.52
C VAL A 496 15.28 11.11 -5.70
N TYR A 497 14.30 11.31 -6.59
CA TYR A 497 14.38 12.17 -7.77
C TYR A 497 13.26 13.19 -7.72
N ALA A 498 13.56 14.47 -7.91
CA ALA A 498 12.57 15.50 -8.19
C ALA A 498 12.26 15.53 -9.69
N GLN A 499 10.98 15.61 -10.07
CA GLN A 499 10.55 15.60 -11.47
C GLN A 499 9.57 16.75 -11.76
N THR A 500 9.68 17.30 -12.97
CA THR A 500 8.74 18.30 -13.51
C THR A 500 7.49 17.62 -14.08
N SER A 501 6.43 18.39 -14.28
CA SER A 501 5.19 17.94 -14.92
C SER A 501 5.37 17.46 -16.38
N TRP A 502 6.51 17.77 -17.00
CA TRP A 502 6.88 17.32 -18.36
C TRP A 502 7.63 15.98 -18.42
N SER A 503 7.80 15.28 -17.29
CA SER A 503 8.37 13.92 -17.30
C SER A 503 7.44 12.94 -18.00
N LYS A 504 8.00 12.16 -18.94
CA LYS A 504 7.29 11.09 -19.68
C LYS A 504 7.65 9.69 -19.18
N GLU A 505 8.38 9.60 -18.07
CA GLU A 505 8.67 8.31 -17.44
C GLU A 505 7.38 7.60 -17.03
N ALA A 506 7.32 6.28 -17.22
CA ALA A 506 6.15 5.48 -16.85
C ALA A 506 5.70 5.74 -15.40
N GLY A 507 4.40 5.99 -15.23
CA GLY A 507 3.80 6.35 -13.94
C GLY A 507 3.89 7.83 -13.56
N CYS A 508 4.54 8.68 -14.36
CA CYS A 508 4.25 10.12 -14.37
C CYS A 508 3.00 10.37 -15.23
N GLU A 509 2.21 11.41 -14.93
CA GLU A 509 1.01 11.73 -15.73
C GLU A 509 1.35 11.96 -17.22
N GLY A 510 2.51 12.57 -17.51
CA GLY A 510 3.00 12.77 -18.88
C GLY A 510 3.21 11.49 -19.71
N SER A 511 3.16 10.29 -19.10
CA SER A 511 3.18 9.00 -19.80
C SER A 511 1.78 8.49 -20.22
N GLY A 512 0.70 9.01 -19.63
CA GLY A 512 -0.68 8.62 -19.92
C GLY A 512 -1.40 9.55 -20.89
N SER A 513 -1.09 10.85 -20.86
CA SER A 513 -1.82 11.86 -21.65
C SER A 513 -1.39 11.96 -23.14
N TRP A 514 -0.21 11.47 -23.51
CA TRP A 514 0.36 11.67 -24.87
C TRP A 514 1.08 10.42 -25.40
N PRO A 515 0.76 9.91 -26.61
CA PRO A 515 1.46 8.76 -27.19
C PRO A 515 2.92 9.13 -27.53
N GLY A 516 3.88 8.53 -26.81
CA GLY A 516 5.30 8.86 -26.92
C GLY A 516 6.20 7.98 -26.05
N ASN A 517 7.48 8.32 -25.97
CA ASN A 517 8.50 7.55 -25.26
C ASN A 517 8.30 7.55 -23.73
N ASN A 518 8.38 6.37 -23.11
CA ASN A 518 8.27 6.17 -21.64
C ASN A 518 9.56 6.56 -20.87
N GLU A 519 10.39 7.42 -21.43
CA GLU A 519 11.67 7.86 -20.85
C GLU A 519 11.53 9.27 -20.27
N ALA A 520 12.38 9.63 -19.29
CA ALA A 520 12.43 11.00 -18.80
C ALA A 520 12.71 11.97 -19.96
N ALA A 521 11.89 13.03 -20.08
CA ALA A 521 12.09 14.03 -21.10
C ALA A 521 13.37 14.86 -20.79
N PRO A 522 13.98 15.51 -21.80
CA PRO A 522 15.09 16.42 -21.56
C PRO A 522 14.71 17.44 -20.48
N ASN A 523 15.64 17.66 -19.54
CA ASN A 523 15.47 18.55 -18.38
C ASN A 523 14.31 18.21 -17.42
N SER A 524 13.60 17.07 -17.54
CA SER A 524 12.41 16.85 -16.70
C SER A 524 12.68 16.25 -15.31
N THR A 525 13.93 15.92 -14.98
CA THR A 525 14.27 15.08 -13.81
C THR A 525 15.65 15.44 -13.26
N SER A 526 15.75 15.55 -11.93
CA SER A 526 17.00 15.83 -11.21
C SER A 526 17.97 14.65 -11.22
N SER A 527 19.22 14.90 -10.80
CA SER A 527 20.08 13.82 -10.27
C SER A 527 19.46 13.22 -9.00
N ALA A 528 19.73 11.95 -8.73
CA ALA A 528 19.25 11.26 -7.54
C ALA A 528 19.99 11.74 -6.27
N LEU A 529 19.25 11.93 -5.18
CA LEU A 529 19.82 11.77 -3.85
C LEU A 529 19.72 10.29 -3.46
N VAL A 530 20.77 9.71 -2.88
CA VAL A 530 20.82 8.29 -2.51
C VAL A 530 21.08 8.16 -1.01
N SER A 531 20.29 7.33 -0.32
CA SER A 531 20.47 7.04 1.10
C SER A 531 21.65 6.11 1.35
N ALA A 532 22.09 6.03 2.61
CA ALA A 532 22.81 4.85 3.08
C ALA A 532 21.93 3.58 2.93
N ALA A 533 22.57 2.41 2.90
CA ALA A 533 21.83 1.15 2.93
C ALA A 533 21.19 0.91 4.31
N PHE A 534 20.02 0.28 4.33
CA PHE A 534 19.33 -0.16 5.55
C PHE A 534 18.69 -1.53 5.32
N THR A 535 18.41 -2.26 6.40
CA THR A 535 17.78 -3.59 6.34
C THR A 535 16.46 -3.55 7.11
N THR A 536 15.38 -4.02 6.50
CA THR A 536 14.08 -4.18 7.17
C THR A 536 14.14 -5.19 8.31
N SER A 537 13.27 -5.04 9.30
CA SER A 537 13.24 -5.97 10.44
C SER A 537 12.71 -7.35 10.03
N THR A 538 13.00 -8.35 10.86
CA THR A 538 12.40 -9.68 10.76
C THR A 538 10.87 -9.60 10.88
N ALA A 539 10.18 -10.43 10.10
CA ALA A 539 8.73 -10.61 10.21
C ALA A 539 8.34 -11.21 11.56
N PRO A 540 7.24 -10.77 12.20
CA PRO A 540 6.68 -11.45 13.36
C PRO A 540 6.40 -12.93 13.02
N GLU A 541 6.75 -13.83 13.94
CA GLU A 541 6.49 -15.26 13.75
C GLU A 541 4.97 -15.49 13.72
N ARG A 542 4.41 -15.81 12.55
CA ARG A 542 3.03 -16.28 12.45
C ARG A 542 2.99 -17.74 12.92
N PRO A 543 2.29 -18.05 14.02
CA PRO A 543 2.22 -19.42 14.52
C PRO A 543 1.33 -20.25 13.58
N ARG A 544 1.66 -21.53 13.38
CA ARG A 544 0.89 -22.44 12.50
C ARG A 544 -0.57 -22.63 12.95
N ALA A 545 -0.80 -22.52 14.26
CA ALA A 545 -2.08 -22.47 14.94
C ALA A 545 -1.91 -21.62 16.21
N ILE A 546 -3.01 -21.12 16.78
CA ILE A 546 -3.04 -20.51 18.11
C ILE A 546 -3.25 -21.61 19.17
N LEU A 547 -4.17 -22.52 18.88
CA LEU A 547 -4.42 -23.73 19.66
C LEU A 547 -4.60 -24.91 18.69
N ASP A 548 -3.99 -26.05 19.00
CA ASP A 548 -4.02 -27.27 18.20
C ASP A 548 -4.08 -28.50 19.10
N ILE A 549 -5.29 -28.84 19.53
CA ILE A 549 -5.57 -29.87 20.53
C ILE A 549 -6.31 -31.03 19.87
N ASP A 550 -5.71 -32.22 19.84
CA ASP A 550 -6.31 -33.43 19.26
C ASP A 550 -6.29 -34.59 20.26
N TYR A 551 -7.35 -34.68 21.08
CA TYR A 551 -7.49 -35.66 22.15
C TYR A 551 -7.48 -37.11 21.65
N ARG A 552 -7.77 -37.34 20.36
CA ARG A 552 -7.71 -38.66 19.71
C ARG A 552 -6.30 -39.28 19.72
N THR A 553 -5.27 -38.46 19.90
CA THR A 553 -3.87 -38.89 20.10
C THR A 553 -3.62 -39.54 21.45
N GLY A 554 -4.53 -39.35 22.43
CA GLY A 554 -4.33 -39.70 23.83
C GLY A 554 -3.60 -38.65 24.65
N ASN A 555 -3.15 -37.54 24.05
CA ASN A 555 -2.63 -36.38 24.76
C ASN A 555 -3.74 -35.34 25.01
N ALA A 556 -3.63 -34.60 26.11
CA ALA A 556 -4.49 -33.48 26.48
C ALA A 556 -3.81 -32.10 26.34
N GLU A 557 -2.51 -32.09 26.03
CA GLU A 557 -1.73 -30.88 25.80
C GLU A 557 -2.09 -30.21 24.46
N ASP A 558 -1.96 -28.89 24.41
CA ASP A 558 -1.99 -28.12 23.18
C ASP A 558 -0.64 -28.22 22.46
N ALA A 559 -0.66 -28.55 21.16
CA ALA A 559 0.55 -28.68 20.35
C ALA A 559 1.21 -27.33 19.97
N MET A 560 0.66 -26.20 20.45
CA MET A 560 1.33 -24.89 20.44
C MET A 560 2.01 -24.54 21.77
N GLY A 561 1.92 -25.42 22.78
CA GLY A 561 2.64 -25.29 24.06
C GLY A 561 1.86 -24.57 25.17
N HIS A 562 0.60 -24.22 24.97
CA HIS A 562 -0.21 -23.59 26.01
C HIS A 562 -0.55 -24.56 27.15
N ILE A 563 -0.24 -24.14 28.38
CA ILE A 563 -0.61 -24.89 29.59
C ILE A 563 -2.08 -24.57 29.95
N ALA A 564 -2.95 -25.56 29.81
CA ALA A 564 -4.35 -25.47 30.24
C ALA A 564 -4.47 -25.30 31.76
N ASN A 565 -5.49 -24.55 32.24
CA ASN A 565 -5.94 -24.72 33.62
C ASN A 565 -6.71 -26.05 33.76
N PHE A 566 -5.99 -27.11 34.11
CA PHE A 566 -6.55 -28.44 34.38
C PHE A 566 -7.42 -28.44 35.64
N ASN A 567 -8.65 -27.96 35.50
CA ASN A 567 -9.66 -27.97 36.53
C ASN A 567 -10.23 -29.39 36.74
N ALA A 568 -10.65 -29.69 37.98
CA ALA A 568 -11.21 -30.99 38.34
C ALA A 568 -12.58 -31.21 37.67
N GLY A 569 -12.75 -32.31 36.93
CA GLY A 569 -14.03 -32.66 36.29
C GLY A 569 -13.99 -32.90 34.79
N MET A 570 -12.83 -32.81 34.14
CA MET A 570 -12.62 -33.30 32.77
C MET A 570 -11.60 -34.43 32.76
N ARG A 571 -11.77 -35.37 31.82
CA ARG A 571 -10.92 -36.56 31.68
C ARG A 571 -10.93 -37.07 30.25
N LEU A 572 -9.85 -37.72 29.82
CA LEU A 572 -9.87 -38.55 28.62
C LEU A 572 -10.64 -39.85 28.89
N VAL A 573 -11.47 -40.25 27.94
CA VAL A 573 -12.22 -41.52 27.92
C VAL A 573 -12.19 -42.10 26.51
N ASP A 574 -12.19 -43.42 26.37
CA ASP A 574 -12.34 -44.07 25.07
C ASP A 574 -13.78 -43.88 24.53
N ASP A 575 -13.93 -43.33 23.32
CA ASP A 575 -15.21 -43.30 22.60
C ASP A 575 -15.30 -44.47 21.62
N ALA A 576 -16.27 -45.36 21.84
CA ALA A 576 -16.44 -46.57 21.04
C ALA A 576 -16.86 -46.30 19.57
N ASP A 577 -17.41 -45.11 19.27
CA ASP A 577 -17.84 -44.78 17.90
C ASP A 577 -16.69 -44.20 17.07
N LEU A 578 -15.71 -43.53 17.70
CA LEU A 578 -14.47 -43.11 17.04
C LEU A 578 -13.34 -44.15 17.12
N GLY A 579 -13.35 -45.02 18.13
CA GLY A 579 -12.22 -45.93 18.41
C GLY A 579 -10.99 -45.23 18.98
N HIS A 580 -11.15 -44.01 19.50
CA HIS A 580 -10.08 -43.15 20.00
C HIS A 580 -10.47 -42.48 21.34
N PRO A 581 -9.48 -42.07 22.16
CA PRO A 581 -9.74 -41.25 23.34
C PRO A 581 -10.31 -39.87 22.96
N VAL A 582 -11.16 -39.34 23.82
CA VAL A 582 -11.79 -38.01 23.71
C VAL A 582 -11.92 -37.40 25.10
N VAL A 583 -11.98 -36.07 25.22
CA VAL A 583 -12.26 -35.46 26.52
C VAL A 583 -13.76 -35.51 26.82
N GLU A 584 -14.12 -35.96 28.02
CA GLU A 584 -15.49 -35.99 28.55
C GLU A 584 -15.62 -35.06 29.76
N THR A 585 -16.56 -34.12 29.71
CA THR A 585 -16.88 -33.22 30.83
C THR A 585 -17.83 -33.84 31.84
N GLN A 586 -17.66 -33.48 33.12
CA GLN A 586 -18.62 -33.78 34.19
C GLN A 586 -19.69 -32.68 34.40
N GLY A 587 -19.67 -31.59 33.63
CA GLY A 587 -20.70 -30.54 33.67
C GLY A 587 -20.40 -29.31 34.52
N GLU A 588 -19.23 -29.25 35.15
CA GLU A 588 -18.89 -28.25 36.19
C GLU A 588 -17.72 -27.33 35.80
N THR A 589 -16.96 -27.66 34.75
CA THR A 589 -15.79 -26.89 34.29
C THR A 589 -15.45 -27.17 32.82
N GLY A 590 -14.72 -26.24 32.19
CA GLY A 590 -13.91 -26.45 30.98
C GLY A 590 -12.40 -26.52 31.27
N TRP A 591 -11.60 -26.65 30.21
CA TRP A 591 -10.13 -26.47 30.20
C TRP A 591 -9.78 -25.25 29.35
N GLY A 592 -9.07 -24.28 29.92
CA GLY A 592 -8.84 -22.96 29.33
C GLY A 592 -7.37 -22.60 29.17
N TYR A 593 -7.07 -22.08 28.00
CA TYR A 593 -5.73 -21.71 27.55
C TYR A 593 -5.61 -20.19 27.59
N LEU A 594 -4.57 -19.68 28.26
CA LEU A 594 -4.31 -18.24 28.34
C LEU A 594 -3.55 -17.82 27.09
N LEU A 595 -4.12 -16.91 26.31
CA LEU A 595 -3.50 -16.34 25.12
C LEU A 595 -2.95 -14.94 25.44
N SER A 596 -1.86 -14.54 24.81
CA SER A 596 -1.29 -13.20 24.86
C SER A 596 -2.03 -12.23 23.93
N THR A 597 -1.87 -10.92 24.14
CA THR A 597 -2.40 -9.88 23.24
C THR A 597 -1.84 -10.01 21.83
N ASP A 598 -0.55 -10.31 21.73
CA ASP A 598 0.20 -10.38 20.48
C ASP A 598 -0.33 -11.55 19.62
N GLU A 599 -0.72 -12.65 20.24
CA GLU A 599 -1.40 -13.75 19.56
C GLU A 599 -2.77 -13.35 19.02
N TYR A 600 -3.58 -12.56 19.74
CA TYR A 600 -4.84 -12.04 19.19
C TYR A 600 -4.63 -11.15 17.97
N ASP A 601 -3.55 -10.37 17.90
CA ASP A 601 -3.24 -9.58 16.72
C ASP A 601 -2.94 -10.45 15.48
N THR A 602 -2.54 -11.73 15.66
CA THR A 602 -2.37 -12.67 14.54
C THR A 602 -3.67 -13.23 13.95
N PHE A 603 -4.79 -13.29 14.70
CA PHE A 603 -6.04 -13.94 14.23
C PHE A 603 -7.32 -13.09 14.30
N THR A 604 -7.30 -11.90 14.93
CA THR A 604 -8.49 -11.01 14.99
C THR A 604 -8.93 -10.46 13.64
N SER A 605 -8.04 -10.41 12.65
CA SER A 605 -8.29 -9.98 11.27
C SER A 605 -8.63 -11.12 10.31
N SER A 606 -8.26 -12.37 10.63
CA SER A 606 -8.75 -13.58 9.98
C SER A 606 -8.54 -14.81 10.86
N SER A 607 -9.55 -15.68 10.99
CA SER A 607 -9.46 -16.86 11.85
C SER A 607 -10.23 -18.07 11.33
N THR A 608 -9.90 -19.24 11.90
CA THR A 608 -10.73 -20.45 11.88
C THR A 608 -10.84 -21.02 13.29
N HIS A 609 -12.07 -21.28 13.73
CA HIS A 609 -12.42 -21.98 14.96
C HIS A 609 -12.98 -23.34 14.57
N GLU A 610 -12.35 -24.43 14.99
CA GLU A 610 -12.75 -25.81 14.65
C GLU A 610 -12.95 -26.62 15.93
N CYS A 611 -14.07 -27.36 16.01
CA CYS A 611 -14.36 -28.26 17.12
C CYS A 611 -15.07 -29.53 16.61
N PHE A 612 -14.60 -30.71 17.03
CA PHE A 612 -15.27 -31.98 16.75
C PHE A 612 -15.82 -32.54 18.07
N PHE A 613 -17.15 -32.62 18.19
CA PHE A 613 -17.82 -32.89 19.46
C PHE A 613 -19.02 -33.83 19.33
N LYS A 614 -19.50 -34.33 20.47
CA LYS A 614 -20.70 -35.18 20.60
C LYS A 614 -21.48 -34.75 21.83
N LEU A 615 -22.72 -34.30 21.63
CA LEU A 615 -23.55 -33.71 22.70
C LEU A 615 -24.28 -34.79 23.51
N ALA A 616 -24.23 -34.68 24.84
CA ALA A 616 -25.14 -35.41 25.72
C ALA A 616 -26.53 -34.76 25.78
N ASN A 617 -26.60 -33.43 25.70
CA ASN A 617 -27.82 -32.65 25.66
C ASN A 617 -27.66 -31.46 24.69
N ASN A 618 -28.68 -31.15 23.90
CA ASN A 618 -28.71 -30.00 22.99
C ASN A 618 -29.78 -28.95 23.36
N GLN A 619 -30.55 -29.17 24.43
CA GLN A 619 -31.61 -28.27 24.89
C GLN A 619 -31.17 -27.31 26.00
N ILE A 620 -29.96 -27.49 26.53
CA ILE A 620 -29.37 -26.68 27.60
C ILE A 620 -28.25 -25.85 27.00
N ASP A 621 -28.29 -24.55 27.28
CA ASP A 621 -27.24 -23.56 27.07
C ASP A 621 -25.88 -24.06 27.57
N GLN A 622 -24.92 -24.23 26.65
CA GLN A 622 -23.58 -24.70 26.96
C GLN A 622 -22.56 -24.33 25.87
N CYS A 623 -21.34 -23.96 26.26
CA CYS A 623 -20.22 -23.67 25.36
C CYS A 623 -19.28 -24.88 25.18
N LEU A 624 -18.78 -25.03 23.96
CA LEU A 624 -17.98 -26.18 23.51
C LEU A 624 -16.53 -25.79 23.24
N PHE A 625 -16.30 -24.64 22.61
CA PHE A 625 -15.00 -24.07 22.35
C PHE A 625 -15.14 -22.55 22.20
N SER A 626 -14.87 -21.78 23.27
CA SER A 626 -15.38 -20.40 23.41
C SER A 626 -14.52 -19.45 24.24
N ASN A 627 -14.65 -18.15 23.97
CA ASN A 627 -14.31 -17.02 24.84
C ASN A 627 -15.31 -15.84 24.68
N GLN A 628 -16.57 -16.16 24.37
CA GLN A 628 -17.50 -15.31 23.59
C GLN A 628 -18.38 -14.34 24.38
N GLN A 629 -18.42 -14.43 25.71
CA GLN A 629 -19.45 -13.81 26.56
C GLN A 629 -19.70 -12.31 26.26
N TYR A 630 -18.63 -11.50 26.22
CA TYR A 630 -18.71 -10.03 26.00
C TYR A 630 -17.90 -9.54 24.79
N ALA A 631 -16.97 -10.34 24.32
CA ALA A 631 -16.01 -10.08 23.25
C ALA A 631 -15.55 -11.45 22.70
N GLY A 632 -14.58 -11.53 21.80
CA GLY A 632 -14.13 -12.81 21.25
C GLY A 632 -15.21 -13.54 20.43
N ALA A 633 -15.08 -14.86 20.32
CA ALA A 633 -15.93 -15.73 19.51
C ALA A 633 -15.94 -17.18 20.04
N GLY A 634 -16.95 -17.96 19.69
CA GLY A 634 -17.08 -19.32 20.22
C GLY A 634 -18.24 -20.14 19.69
N PHE A 635 -18.24 -21.43 20.04
CA PHE A 635 -19.34 -22.36 19.78
C PHE A 635 -20.17 -22.60 21.04
N GLU A 636 -21.48 -22.36 20.93
CA GLU A 636 -22.49 -22.59 21.95
C GLU A 636 -23.59 -23.52 21.42
N VAL A 637 -24.32 -24.17 22.30
CA VAL A 637 -25.51 -24.94 21.95
C VAL A 637 -26.67 -24.54 22.85
N GLU A 638 -27.76 -24.07 22.23
CA GLU A 638 -28.97 -23.68 22.94
C GLU A 638 -30.22 -24.13 22.17
N LYS A 639 -31.28 -24.57 22.87
CA LYS A 639 -32.62 -24.86 22.31
C LYS A 639 -32.65 -25.79 21.06
N GLY A 640 -31.64 -26.64 20.88
CA GLY A 640 -31.50 -27.57 19.75
C GLY A 640 -30.65 -27.06 18.58
N ASN A 641 -30.06 -25.86 18.68
CA ASN A 641 -29.16 -25.31 17.67
C ASN A 641 -27.71 -25.33 18.17
N LEU A 642 -26.77 -25.54 17.25
CA LEU A 642 -25.39 -25.09 17.38
C LEU A 642 -25.35 -23.64 16.92
N GLU A 643 -24.74 -22.79 17.73
CA GLU A 643 -24.55 -21.37 17.46
C GLU A 643 -23.04 -21.06 17.45
N PHE A 644 -22.63 -20.14 16.59
CA PHE A 644 -21.30 -19.54 16.59
C PHE A 644 -21.45 -18.04 16.82
N TYR A 645 -20.96 -17.58 17.97
CA TYR A 645 -21.00 -16.17 18.34
C TYR A 645 -19.69 -15.52 17.89
N TYR A 646 -19.78 -14.27 17.45
CA TYR A 646 -18.62 -13.49 17.04
C TYR A 646 -18.86 -12.01 17.37
N ASN A 647 -18.07 -11.46 18.29
CA ASN A 647 -18.18 -10.08 18.73
C ASN A 647 -17.16 -9.22 17.98
N ASN A 648 -17.64 -8.19 17.28
CA ASN A 648 -16.80 -7.20 16.62
C ASN A 648 -17.09 -5.78 17.12
N GLU A 649 -16.26 -4.83 16.70
CA GLU A 649 -16.32 -3.40 17.05
C GLU A 649 -17.70 -2.75 16.81
N SER A 650 -18.52 -3.29 15.90
CA SER A 650 -19.84 -2.74 15.58
C SER A 650 -21.00 -3.41 16.33
N ALA A 651 -20.96 -4.74 16.49
CA ALA A 651 -22.00 -5.53 17.14
C ALA A 651 -21.60 -7.00 17.35
N LYS A 652 -22.34 -7.67 18.24
CA LYS A 652 -22.44 -9.14 18.31
C LYS A 652 -23.09 -9.70 17.04
N ARG A 653 -22.54 -10.79 16.51
CA ARG A 653 -23.10 -11.60 15.42
C ARG A 653 -23.26 -13.04 15.90
N ILE A 654 -24.31 -13.73 15.44
CA ILE A 654 -24.61 -15.12 15.81
C ILE A 654 -25.06 -15.87 14.57
N LEU A 655 -24.28 -16.86 14.15
CA LEU A 655 -24.70 -17.82 13.12
C LEU A 655 -25.24 -19.06 13.82
N ASN A 656 -26.38 -19.63 13.39
CA ASN A 656 -26.95 -20.81 14.01
C ASN A 656 -27.39 -21.88 13.00
N THR A 657 -27.47 -23.13 13.46
CA THR A 657 -28.03 -24.26 12.69
C THR A 657 -28.48 -25.39 13.63
N PRO A 658 -29.54 -26.16 13.31
CA PRO A 658 -29.97 -27.29 14.15
C PRO A 658 -28.88 -28.35 14.34
N VAL A 659 -28.76 -28.85 15.58
CA VAL A 659 -27.79 -29.88 16.00
C VAL A 659 -28.48 -30.97 16.83
N LYS A 660 -27.94 -32.18 16.88
CA LYS A 660 -28.52 -33.32 17.62
C LYS A 660 -27.60 -33.83 18.73
N THR A 661 -28.20 -34.52 19.69
CA THR A 661 -27.48 -35.32 20.69
C THR A 661 -27.05 -36.67 20.13
N GLY A 662 -25.99 -37.25 20.73
CA GLY A 662 -25.50 -38.60 20.42
C GLY A 662 -24.79 -38.80 19.08
N GLU A 663 -24.89 -37.85 18.14
CA GLU A 663 -24.15 -37.86 16.87
C GLU A 663 -22.83 -37.08 17.02
N TRP A 664 -21.75 -37.52 16.35
CA TRP A 664 -20.50 -36.77 16.23
C TRP A 664 -20.66 -35.65 15.19
N VAL A 665 -20.30 -34.42 15.57
CA VAL A 665 -20.51 -33.18 14.82
C VAL A 665 -19.19 -32.43 14.70
N HIS A 666 -18.76 -32.19 13.46
CA HIS A 666 -17.61 -31.35 13.13
C HIS A 666 -18.11 -29.95 12.80
N ALA A 667 -17.80 -28.98 13.65
CA ALA A 667 -18.14 -27.58 13.45
C ALA A 667 -16.89 -26.79 13.09
N VAL A 668 -16.99 -25.93 12.08
CA VAL A 668 -15.94 -24.99 11.70
C VAL A 668 -16.58 -23.63 11.44
N ALA A 669 -16.01 -22.59 12.03
CA ALA A 669 -16.40 -21.21 11.77
C ALA A 669 -15.18 -20.41 11.33
N THR A 670 -15.31 -19.62 10.27
CA THR A 670 -14.19 -18.88 9.66
C THR A 670 -14.50 -17.40 9.56
N TYR A 671 -13.48 -16.55 9.70
CA TYR A 671 -13.55 -15.11 9.42
C TYR A 671 -12.52 -14.72 8.36
N ASP A 672 -12.98 -14.30 7.16
CA ASP A 672 -12.12 -13.99 6.00
C ASP A 672 -11.65 -12.52 5.93
N GLY A 673 -11.78 -11.77 7.03
CA GLY A 673 -11.57 -10.31 7.06
C GLY A 673 -12.80 -9.49 6.65
N LYS A 674 -13.89 -10.13 6.20
CA LYS A 674 -15.14 -9.47 5.78
C LYS A 674 -16.40 -10.22 6.22
N ASN A 675 -16.37 -11.55 6.22
CA ASN A 675 -17.50 -12.43 6.48
C ASN A 675 -17.14 -13.44 7.54
N ILE A 676 -18.07 -13.70 8.46
CA ILE A 676 -18.08 -14.92 9.26
C ILE A 676 -18.89 -16.00 8.54
N THR A 677 -18.40 -17.23 8.49
CA THR A 677 -19.11 -18.37 7.87
C THR A 677 -19.11 -19.59 8.78
N LEU A 678 -20.28 -20.16 9.04
CA LEU A 678 -20.47 -21.38 9.83
C LEU A 678 -20.61 -22.60 8.91
N TYR A 679 -19.85 -23.65 9.20
CA TYR A 679 -19.89 -24.95 8.56
C TYR A 679 -20.16 -26.05 9.57
N VAL A 680 -20.92 -27.06 9.17
CA VAL A 680 -21.13 -28.29 9.92
C VAL A 680 -20.93 -29.50 9.01
N ASN A 681 -20.14 -30.47 9.45
CA ASN A 681 -19.88 -31.72 8.75
C ASN A 681 -19.46 -31.50 7.29
N GLY A 682 -18.49 -30.60 7.09
CA GLY A 682 -17.94 -30.22 5.78
C GLY A 682 -18.87 -29.36 4.90
N LYS A 683 -20.02 -28.90 5.38
CA LYS A 683 -21.02 -28.14 4.61
C LYS A 683 -21.25 -26.76 5.20
N LYS A 684 -21.29 -25.74 4.36
CA LYS A 684 -21.67 -24.37 4.75
C LYS A 684 -23.14 -24.33 5.18
N MET A 685 -23.40 -23.75 6.35
CA MET A 685 -24.73 -23.63 6.96
C MET A 685 -25.23 -22.19 6.97
N ALA A 686 -24.38 -21.22 7.32
CA ALA A 686 -24.72 -19.80 7.38
C ALA A 686 -23.50 -18.90 7.09
N GLN A 687 -23.73 -17.63 6.71
CA GLN A 687 -22.70 -16.60 6.55
C GLN A 687 -23.30 -15.21 6.79
N GLU A 688 -22.56 -14.33 7.47
CA GLU A 688 -22.88 -12.91 7.62
C GLU A 688 -21.62 -12.03 7.48
N SER A 689 -21.82 -10.71 7.27
CA SER A 689 -20.73 -9.74 7.24
C SER A 689 -20.35 -9.27 8.65
N ALA A 690 -19.04 -9.15 8.92
CA ALA A 690 -18.51 -8.81 10.24
C ALA A 690 -17.24 -7.94 10.13
N GLY A 691 -17.07 -7.04 11.11
CA GLY A 691 -15.81 -6.32 11.33
C GLY A 691 -14.77 -7.16 12.09
N ARG A 692 -13.62 -6.56 12.40
CA ARG A 692 -12.54 -7.17 13.18
C ARG A 692 -13.06 -7.68 14.54
N MET A 693 -12.60 -8.84 14.99
CA MET A 693 -12.99 -9.40 16.28
C MET A 693 -12.49 -8.51 17.43
N THR A 694 -13.36 -8.22 18.40
CA THR A 694 -12.98 -7.53 19.64
C THR A 694 -12.24 -8.52 20.55
N VAL A 695 -11.04 -8.16 21.00
CA VAL A 695 -10.25 -8.99 21.94
C VAL A 695 -10.95 -9.05 23.31
N PRO A 696 -11.21 -10.24 23.88
CA PRO A 696 -11.81 -10.36 25.20
C PRO A 696 -10.80 -10.12 26.32
N ALA A 697 -11.29 -9.46 27.38
CA ALA A 697 -10.63 -9.37 28.66
C ALA A 697 -11.48 -10.13 29.69
N PRO A 698 -11.00 -11.24 30.27
CA PRO A 698 -9.65 -11.82 30.13
C PRO A 698 -9.44 -12.64 28.84
N THR A 699 -8.18 -12.79 28.46
CA THR A 699 -7.72 -13.40 27.20
C THR A 699 -7.68 -14.93 27.21
N ARG A 700 -8.62 -15.60 27.91
CA ARG A 700 -8.63 -17.07 28.06
C ARG A 700 -9.61 -17.73 27.09
N TYR A 701 -9.15 -18.73 26.34
CA TYR A 701 -9.98 -19.50 25.41
C TYR A 701 -10.24 -20.90 25.96
N TYR A 702 -11.50 -21.34 26.04
CA TYR A 702 -11.91 -22.57 26.72
C TYR A 702 -12.36 -23.68 25.76
N VAL A 703 -12.08 -24.92 26.13
CA VAL A 703 -12.75 -26.14 25.65
C VAL A 703 -13.75 -26.59 26.73
N CYS A 704 -14.97 -26.96 26.32
CA CYS A 704 -16.08 -27.38 27.19
C CYS A 704 -16.62 -26.32 28.17
N SER A 705 -16.33 -25.03 27.99
CA SER A 705 -16.98 -23.91 28.69
C SER A 705 -16.76 -22.60 27.93
N ASP A 706 -17.25 -21.49 28.49
CA ASP A 706 -16.85 -20.12 28.16
C ASP A 706 -16.05 -19.48 29.31
N THR A 707 -15.55 -18.25 29.11
CA THR A 707 -14.88 -17.42 30.11
C THR A 707 -15.80 -16.33 30.67
N SER A 708 -15.89 -16.26 31.99
CA SER A 708 -16.49 -15.13 32.70
C SER A 708 -15.55 -13.90 32.70
N SER A 709 -16.07 -12.75 33.13
CA SER A 709 -15.31 -11.51 33.33
C SER A 709 -14.18 -11.62 34.36
N SER A 710 -14.18 -12.65 35.22
CA SER A 710 -13.08 -12.95 36.15
C SER A 710 -12.07 -13.98 35.61
N GLY A 711 -12.34 -14.59 34.44
CA GLY A 711 -11.48 -15.62 33.85
C GLY A 711 -11.76 -17.04 34.35
N GLU A 712 -12.81 -17.19 35.14
CA GLU A 712 -13.34 -18.49 35.58
C GLU A 712 -14.34 -19.04 34.55
N THR A 713 -14.60 -20.34 34.61
CA THR A 713 -15.49 -21.04 33.66
C THR A 713 -16.96 -20.69 33.86
N GLU A 714 -17.68 -20.41 32.77
CA GLU A 714 -19.16 -20.36 32.75
C GLU A 714 -19.74 -21.12 31.53
N TYR A 715 -21.06 -21.27 31.46
CA TYR A 715 -21.77 -22.06 30.42
C TYR A 715 -21.11 -23.41 30.12
N CYS A 716 -20.79 -24.19 31.15
CA CYS A 716 -20.03 -25.43 30.98
C CYS A 716 -20.81 -26.48 30.18
N ALA A 717 -20.13 -27.14 29.24
CA ALA A 717 -20.65 -28.27 28.47
C ALA A 717 -21.28 -29.32 29.40
N VAL A 718 -22.48 -29.80 29.06
CA VAL A 718 -23.27 -30.68 29.93
C VAL A 718 -22.57 -32.01 30.14
N LYS A 719 -22.67 -32.56 31.37
CA LYS A 719 -22.10 -33.87 31.74
C LYS A 719 -22.31 -34.95 30.67
N GLY A 720 -21.21 -35.54 30.21
CA GLY A 720 -21.19 -36.58 29.18
C GLY A 720 -21.10 -36.05 27.74
N THR A 721 -21.13 -34.73 27.52
CA THR A 721 -20.68 -34.13 26.25
C THR A 721 -19.18 -34.41 26.08
N ARG A 722 -18.78 -34.71 24.84
CA ARG A 722 -17.42 -35.13 24.48
C ARG A 722 -16.84 -34.25 23.39
N VAL A 723 -15.53 -33.98 23.44
CA VAL A 723 -14.78 -33.28 22.39
C VAL A 723 -13.57 -34.13 21.99
N ALA A 724 -13.38 -34.34 20.70
CA ALA A 724 -12.29 -35.14 20.12
C ALA A 724 -11.12 -34.27 19.64
N LEU A 725 -11.39 -33.07 19.11
CA LEU A 725 -10.38 -32.08 18.76
C LEU A 725 -10.95 -30.66 18.86
N ALA A 726 -10.07 -29.70 19.15
CA ALA A 726 -10.37 -28.27 19.17
C ALA A 726 -9.16 -27.49 18.63
N ARG A 727 -9.37 -26.63 17.62
CA ARG A 727 -8.29 -25.87 16.95
C ARG A 727 -8.70 -24.43 16.68
N LEU A 728 -7.76 -23.51 16.87
CA LEU A 728 -7.88 -22.09 16.58
C LEU A 728 -6.71 -21.70 15.66
N LEU A 729 -7.01 -21.18 14.46
CA LEU A 729 -6.01 -20.92 13.41
C LEU A 729 -6.04 -19.44 12.99
N PRO A 730 -4.89 -18.81 12.67
CA PRO A 730 -4.79 -17.40 12.27
C PRO A 730 -5.16 -17.11 10.80
N TYR A 731 -6.05 -17.91 10.22
CA TYR A 731 -6.51 -17.76 8.83
C TYR A 731 -7.87 -18.41 8.63
N ALA A 732 -8.65 -17.90 7.67
CA ALA A 732 -9.89 -18.54 7.24
C ALA A 732 -9.64 -19.77 6.34
N MET A 733 -10.16 -20.93 6.74
CA MET A 733 -10.28 -22.07 5.82
C MET A 733 -11.31 -21.77 4.73
N SER A 734 -10.97 -22.09 3.48
CA SER A 734 -11.93 -22.20 2.39
C SER A 734 -12.89 -23.37 2.58
N ALA A 735 -14.03 -23.35 1.87
CA ALA A 735 -15.01 -24.43 1.93
C ALA A 735 -14.44 -25.81 1.55
N GLU A 736 -13.40 -25.87 0.69
CA GLU A 736 -12.70 -27.12 0.39
C GLU A 736 -11.86 -27.58 1.59
N GLN A 737 -11.09 -26.68 2.20
CA GLN A 737 -10.27 -27.03 3.37
C GLN A 737 -11.12 -27.51 4.55
N VAL A 738 -12.31 -26.93 4.74
CA VAL A 738 -13.29 -27.42 5.75
C VAL A 738 -13.79 -28.83 5.42
N ALA A 739 -14.03 -29.14 4.14
CA ALA A 739 -14.42 -30.48 3.72
C ALA A 739 -13.29 -31.51 3.92
N THR A 740 -12.04 -31.13 3.66
CA THR A 740 -10.85 -31.95 3.94
C THR A 740 -10.65 -32.15 5.44
N ALA A 741 -10.80 -31.11 6.27
CA ALA A 741 -10.72 -31.22 7.73
C ALA A 741 -11.77 -32.19 8.28
N TYR A 742 -13.00 -32.14 7.76
CA TYR A 742 -14.06 -33.10 8.08
C TYR A 742 -13.78 -34.53 7.61
N ALA A 743 -13.00 -34.72 6.53
CA ALA A 743 -12.53 -36.04 6.14
C ALA A 743 -11.46 -36.55 7.12
N ALA A 744 -10.52 -35.68 7.51
CA ALA A 744 -9.47 -35.99 8.49
C ALA A 744 -10.00 -36.27 9.91
N SER A 745 -11.15 -35.69 10.28
CA SER A 745 -11.76 -35.93 11.60
C SER A 745 -12.33 -37.36 11.76
N LYS A 746 -12.53 -38.09 10.65
CA LYS A 746 -13.13 -39.45 10.62
C LYS A 746 -12.13 -40.59 10.55
N ILE A 747 -10.87 -40.28 10.30
CA ILE A 747 -9.77 -41.25 10.30
C ILE A 747 -8.92 -41.04 11.55
N ALA A 748 -7.97 -41.93 11.78
CA ALA A 748 -7.03 -41.81 12.89
C ALA A 748 -6.27 -40.46 12.83
N PRO A 749 -5.73 -39.96 13.95
CA PRO A 749 -4.87 -38.79 13.94
C PRO A 749 -3.71 -38.94 12.97
N ALA A 750 -3.35 -37.84 12.31
CA ALA A 750 -2.18 -37.82 11.42
C ALA A 750 -0.91 -38.09 12.25
N PRO A 751 0.01 -38.97 11.80
CA PRO A 751 1.35 -39.02 12.37
C PRO A 751 2.08 -37.72 12.03
N ALA A 752 2.91 -37.19 12.94
CA ALA A 752 3.65 -35.94 12.68
C ALA A 752 4.51 -36.03 11.40
N GLU A 753 5.19 -37.17 11.22
CA GLU A 753 5.94 -37.52 10.01
C GLU A 753 5.22 -38.65 9.26
N LEU A 754 4.77 -38.38 8.04
CA LEU A 754 4.12 -39.37 7.17
C LEU A 754 5.13 -40.34 6.55
N LEU A 755 6.30 -39.80 6.21
CA LEU A 755 7.49 -40.49 5.72
C LEU A 755 8.69 -39.81 6.36
N ASN A 756 9.66 -40.60 6.87
CA ASN A 756 10.96 -40.09 7.30
C ASN A 756 12.03 -41.13 6.93
N VAL A 757 12.96 -40.74 6.06
CA VAL A 757 14.07 -41.56 5.57
C VAL A 757 15.39 -40.84 5.84
N ASP A 758 16.28 -41.50 6.59
CA ASP A 758 17.68 -41.14 6.74
C ASP A 758 18.54 -42.18 5.99
N PHE A 759 19.45 -41.73 5.14
CA PHE A 759 20.35 -42.59 4.38
C PHE A 759 21.65 -42.93 5.13
N ASN A 760 21.75 -42.56 6.42
CA ASN A 760 22.86 -42.93 7.30
C ASN A 760 22.85 -44.41 7.71
N VAL A 761 22.89 -45.31 6.72
CA VAL A 761 22.94 -46.77 6.83
C VAL A 761 24.17 -47.31 6.10
N GLU A 762 24.56 -48.57 6.28
CA GLU A 762 25.75 -49.14 5.63
C GLU A 762 25.50 -49.54 4.17
N ASP A 763 24.27 -49.92 3.81
CA ASP A 763 23.89 -50.41 2.48
C ASP A 763 22.45 -50.04 2.09
N ALA A 764 22.17 -49.98 0.78
CA ALA A 764 20.84 -49.64 0.26
C ALA A 764 19.72 -50.60 0.70
N SER A 765 20.04 -51.87 1.01
CA SER A 765 19.07 -52.83 1.54
C SER A 765 18.67 -52.57 3.00
N GLN A 766 19.42 -51.73 3.71
CA GLN A 766 19.12 -51.29 5.09
C GLN A 766 18.32 -49.99 5.14
N VAL A 767 18.02 -49.35 4.01
CA VAL A 767 17.20 -48.14 3.95
C VAL A 767 15.77 -48.46 4.41
N VAL A 768 15.54 -48.21 5.68
CA VAL A 768 14.24 -48.25 6.34
C VAL A 768 13.70 -46.83 6.47
N GLN A 769 12.39 -46.72 6.66
CA GLN A 769 11.75 -45.44 6.91
C GLN A 769 11.06 -45.49 8.28
N ALA A 770 11.22 -44.45 9.09
CA ALA A 770 10.91 -44.47 10.52
C ALA A 770 9.42 -44.67 10.86
N SER A 771 8.49 -44.33 9.94
CA SER A 771 7.05 -44.56 10.11
C SER A 771 6.56 -45.95 9.61
N GLY A 772 7.46 -46.87 9.28
CA GLY A 772 7.15 -48.31 9.17
C GLY A 772 6.52 -48.82 7.85
N ARG A 773 6.57 -48.04 6.77
CA ARG A 773 6.11 -48.45 5.41
C ARG A 773 7.18 -49.28 4.69
N SER A 774 6.75 -50.32 3.97
CA SER A 774 7.61 -51.10 3.08
C SER A 774 7.99 -50.33 1.80
N LEU A 775 9.20 -50.57 1.29
CA LEU A 775 9.65 -50.10 -0.02
C LEU A 775 8.78 -50.65 -1.17
N TYR A 776 8.52 -49.79 -2.15
CA TYR A 776 7.93 -50.15 -3.44
C TYR A 776 9.04 -50.67 -4.37
N SER A 777 9.21 -51.99 -4.41
CA SER A 777 10.45 -52.62 -4.91
C SER A 777 10.48 -52.82 -6.43
N ASP A 778 11.46 -52.17 -7.07
CA ASP A 778 12.27 -52.70 -8.18
C ASP A 778 13.43 -51.73 -8.50
N VAL A 779 13.21 -50.42 -8.31
CA VAL A 779 14.11 -49.32 -8.74
C VAL A 779 15.23 -48.97 -7.74
N SER A 780 15.15 -49.43 -6.48
CA SER A 780 16.22 -49.24 -5.48
C SER A 780 17.34 -50.29 -5.57
N THR A 781 17.13 -51.36 -6.32
CA THR A 781 18.06 -52.50 -6.42
C THR A 781 19.35 -52.09 -7.13
N GLY A 782 20.43 -51.89 -6.37
CA GLY A 782 21.72 -51.43 -6.90
C GLY A 782 21.98 -49.92 -6.72
N ALA A 783 21.11 -49.21 -5.99
CA ALA A 783 21.42 -47.89 -5.44
C ALA A 783 22.68 -47.96 -4.57
N THR A 784 23.48 -46.89 -4.56
CA THR A 784 24.75 -46.85 -3.81
C THR A 784 24.64 -45.91 -2.62
N ILE A 785 24.96 -46.42 -1.43
CA ILE A 785 25.16 -45.61 -0.23
C ILE A 785 26.66 -45.34 -0.06
N VAL A 786 27.03 -44.09 0.23
CA VAL A 786 28.43 -43.66 0.38
C VAL A 786 28.60 -42.78 1.61
N TYR A 787 29.77 -42.83 2.25
CA TYR A 787 30.12 -41.89 3.31
C TYR A 787 30.39 -40.49 2.74
N ASP A 788 29.78 -39.46 3.32
CA ASP A 788 30.03 -38.06 2.97
C ASP A 788 30.93 -37.37 3.99
N ASP A 789 32.04 -36.81 3.52
CA ASP A 789 33.04 -36.19 4.38
C ASP A 789 32.62 -34.83 4.96
N VAL A 790 31.58 -34.18 4.43
CA VAL A 790 31.09 -32.89 4.97
C VAL A 790 30.07 -33.16 6.08
N LEU A 791 29.04 -33.96 5.79
CA LEU A 791 28.00 -34.29 6.79
C LEU A 791 28.43 -35.38 7.78
N LYS A 792 29.56 -36.06 7.57
CA LYS A 792 30.09 -37.15 8.41
C LYS A 792 29.15 -38.34 8.63
N LYS A 793 28.21 -38.54 7.70
CA LYS A 793 27.26 -39.67 7.64
C LYS A 793 27.26 -40.35 6.28
N ASN A 794 26.69 -41.54 6.23
CA ASN A 794 26.34 -42.18 4.97
C ASN A 794 25.14 -41.47 4.31
N VAL A 795 25.14 -41.42 2.97
CA VAL A 795 24.14 -40.74 2.14
C VAL A 795 23.89 -41.53 0.86
N PHE A 796 22.73 -41.36 0.23
CA PHE A 796 22.44 -41.92 -1.09
C PHE A 796 23.20 -41.14 -2.17
N ALA A 797 24.07 -41.82 -2.92
CA ALA A 797 24.72 -41.28 -4.11
C ALA A 797 23.82 -41.47 -5.34
N CYS A 798 23.33 -40.36 -5.90
CA CYS A 798 22.48 -40.38 -7.07
C CYS A 798 23.30 -40.70 -8.32
N ASP A 799 22.75 -41.56 -9.18
CA ASP A 799 23.42 -42.09 -10.38
C ASP A 799 22.58 -41.93 -11.67
N GLY A 800 21.43 -41.23 -11.59
CA GLY A 800 20.52 -41.02 -12.70
C GLY A 800 19.67 -42.22 -13.11
N LYS A 801 19.61 -43.29 -12.31
CA LYS A 801 18.85 -44.52 -12.65
C LYS A 801 18.16 -45.23 -11.47
N HIS A 802 18.59 -45.03 -10.23
CA HIS A 802 17.97 -45.64 -9.05
C HIS A 802 17.24 -44.62 -8.17
N ALA A 803 16.23 -45.08 -7.44
CA ALA A 803 15.43 -44.27 -6.52
C ALA A 803 14.73 -45.15 -5.47
N PHE A 804 14.30 -44.56 -4.36
CA PHE A 804 13.59 -45.25 -3.28
C PHE A 804 12.13 -44.81 -3.26
N GLY A 805 11.22 -45.71 -3.64
CA GLY A 805 9.78 -45.46 -3.71
C GLY A 805 9.05 -45.92 -2.45
N PHE A 806 8.16 -45.08 -1.92
CA PHE A 806 7.34 -45.38 -0.73
C PHE A 806 5.84 -45.19 -1.04
N PRO A 807 4.99 -46.19 -0.78
CA PRO A 807 3.57 -46.10 -1.07
C PRO A 807 2.84 -45.18 -0.10
N ILE A 808 2.00 -44.32 -0.67
CA ILE A 808 1.05 -43.44 0.02
C ILE A 808 -0.36 -44.01 -0.16
N THR A 809 -1.25 -43.78 0.79
CA THR A 809 -2.64 -44.27 0.77
C THR A 809 -3.63 -43.13 0.56
N ALA A 810 -4.87 -43.46 0.22
CA ALA A 810 -5.95 -42.47 0.12
C ALA A 810 -6.14 -41.66 1.42
N ASN A 811 -5.96 -42.28 2.60
CA ASN A 811 -6.04 -41.59 3.90
C ASN A 811 -4.88 -40.62 4.11
N ASP A 812 -3.69 -40.96 3.61
CA ASP A 812 -2.52 -40.10 3.74
C ASP A 812 -2.72 -38.77 2.98
N TYR A 813 -3.30 -38.83 1.77
CA TYR A 813 -3.67 -37.62 1.02
C TYR A 813 -4.77 -36.78 1.69
N VAL A 814 -5.57 -37.35 2.61
CA VAL A 814 -6.50 -36.57 3.44
C VAL A 814 -5.73 -35.73 4.47
N TYR A 815 -4.65 -36.26 5.05
CA TYR A 815 -3.77 -35.48 5.94
C TYR A 815 -3.08 -34.34 5.18
N LEU A 816 -2.48 -34.64 4.01
CA LEU A 816 -1.77 -33.67 3.19
C LEU A 816 -2.67 -32.61 2.52
N GLY A 817 -4.00 -32.75 2.58
CA GLY A 817 -4.91 -31.94 1.78
C GLY A 817 -5.06 -30.48 2.22
N ASN A 818 -4.73 -30.14 3.47
CA ASN A 818 -4.89 -28.80 4.06
C ASN A 818 -3.56 -28.11 4.39
N GLU A 819 -2.59 -28.87 4.88
CA GLU A 819 -1.24 -28.42 5.18
C GLU A 819 -0.28 -29.61 5.01
N HIS A 820 0.98 -29.33 4.71
CA HIS A 820 2.10 -30.28 4.82
C HIS A 820 3.42 -29.57 4.50
N ALA A 821 4.53 -30.26 4.75
CA ALA A 821 5.82 -29.88 4.18
C ALA A 821 6.59 -31.09 3.62
N LEU A 822 7.32 -30.86 2.53
CA LEU A 822 8.30 -31.78 1.94
C LEU A 822 9.69 -31.25 2.26
N GLU A 823 10.48 -32.06 2.94
CA GLU A 823 11.87 -31.77 3.28
C GLU A 823 12.81 -32.68 2.49
N CYS A 824 13.91 -32.11 1.99
CA CYS A 824 15.01 -32.88 1.44
C CYS A 824 16.36 -32.21 1.77
N VAL A 825 17.30 -33.01 2.26
CA VAL A 825 18.69 -32.60 2.51
C VAL A 825 19.53 -33.20 1.39
N PHE A 826 20.04 -32.35 0.50
CA PHE A 826 20.55 -32.78 -0.80
C PHE A 826 21.77 -31.98 -1.26
N MET A 827 22.47 -32.54 -2.24
CA MET A 827 23.50 -31.87 -3.01
C MET A 827 23.21 -32.11 -4.50
N ALA A 828 23.26 -31.05 -5.31
CA ALA A 828 23.09 -31.12 -6.76
C ALA A 828 24.35 -30.61 -7.47
N THR A 829 24.79 -31.28 -8.54
CA THR A 829 25.95 -30.86 -9.36
C THR A 829 25.58 -30.41 -10.77
N ASP A 830 24.43 -30.84 -11.26
CA ASP A 830 23.80 -30.40 -12.51
C ASP A 830 22.59 -29.52 -12.13
N LEU A 831 22.56 -28.27 -12.59
CA LEU A 831 21.41 -27.35 -12.42
C LEU A 831 20.76 -26.96 -13.76
N ASP A 832 21.18 -27.58 -14.86
CA ASP A 832 20.71 -27.33 -16.23
C ASP A 832 19.69 -28.38 -16.70
N SER A 833 19.71 -29.59 -16.13
CA SER A 833 18.81 -30.70 -16.48
C SER A 833 17.65 -30.90 -15.51
N ASP A 834 16.46 -31.20 -16.04
CA ASP A 834 15.29 -31.66 -15.27
C ASP A 834 15.65 -32.88 -14.40
N GLN A 835 15.41 -32.81 -13.09
CA GLN A 835 15.65 -33.88 -12.14
C GLN A 835 14.91 -33.66 -10.80
N CYS A 836 14.40 -34.75 -10.21
CA CYS A 836 13.63 -34.70 -8.98
C CYS A 836 14.39 -35.37 -7.82
N PHE A 837 14.42 -34.68 -6.68
CA PHE A 837 15.08 -35.18 -5.46
C PHE A 837 14.08 -35.86 -4.52
N PHE A 838 12.85 -35.34 -4.45
CA PHE A 838 11.79 -35.96 -3.67
C PHE A 838 10.40 -35.58 -4.21
N SER A 839 9.67 -36.50 -4.84
CA SER A 839 8.49 -36.14 -5.65
C SER A 839 7.44 -37.24 -5.83
N ASN A 840 6.19 -36.80 -6.06
CA ASN A 840 5.13 -37.56 -6.74
C ASN A 840 4.33 -36.71 -7.77
N GLN A 841 4.93 -35.63 -8.28
CA GLN A 841 4.24 -34.44 -8.79
C GLN A 841 3.71 -34.47 -10.22
N GLN A 842 4.16 -35.40 -11.07
CA GLN A 842 3.77 -35.63 -12.48
C GLN A 842 2.76 -34.65 -13.11
N SER A 843 1.47 -34.79 -12.82
CA SER A 843 0.41 -33.83 -13.23
C SER A 843 -0.55 -33.48 -12.07
N SER A 844 -0.14 -33.84 -10.86
CA SER A 844 -0.92 -33.99 -9.63
C SER A 844 0.06 -34.39 -8.54
N GLY A 845 -0.21 -34.08 -7.27
CA GLY A 845 0.78 -34.26 -6.20
C GLY A 845 1.76 -33.08 -6.11
N CYS A 846 2.88 -33.30 -5.43
CA CYS A 846 3.88 -32.27 -5.13
C CYS A 846 5.30 -32.86 -5.01
N GLY A 847 6.31 -32.01 -5.09
CA GLY A 847 7.70 -32.46 -5.10
C GLY A 847 8.73 -31.35 -5.19
N LEU A 848 9.99 -31.75 -4.98
CA LEU A 848 11.19 -30.94 -5.02
C LEU A 848 11.99 -31.30 -6.27
N GLU A 849 11.98 -30.39 -7.26
CA GLU A 849 12.56 -30.56 -8.60
C GLU A 849 13.48 -29.37 -8.95
N ILE A 850 14.60 -29.68 -9.60
CA ILE A 850 15.38 -28.70 -10.38
C ILE A 850 14.98 -28.90 -11.83
N ALA A 851 14.41 -27.87 -12.47
CA ALA A 851 13.93 -27.94 -13.84
C ALA A 851 14.72 -27.04 -14.78
N GLY A 852 15.16 -27.58 -15.91
CA GLY A 852 15.98 -26.92 -16.94
C GLY A 852 15.24 -25.91 -17.81
N ASN A 853 13.96 -25.66 -17.55
CA ASN A 853 13.19 -24.62 -18.22
C ASN A 853 13.57 -23.22 -17.72
N ASN A 854 13.40 -22.20 -18.58
CA ASN A 854 13.85 -20.83 -18.31
C ASN A 854 13.28 -20.15 -17.05
N ALA A 855 12.20 -20.65 -16.45
CA ALA A 855 11.58 -20.01 -15.28
C ALA A 855 12.22 -20.43 -13.94
N THR A 856 12.78 -21.64 -13.87
CA THR A 856 13.33 -22.23 -12.63
C THR A 856 14.77 -22.72 -12.78
N LYS A 857 15.41 -22.43 -13.93
CA LYS A 857 16.80 -22.81 -14.20
C LYS A 857 17.74 -22.30 -13.10
N GLY A 858 18.64 -23.17 -12.62
CA GLY A 858 19.58 -22.82 -11.53
C GLY A 858 18.96 -22.80 -10.13
N LYS A 859 17.69 -23.20 -9.97
CA LYS A 859 16.95 -23.14 -8.71
C LYS A 859 16.36 -24.50 -8.33
N MET A 860 16.23 -24.76 -7.04
CA MET A 860 15.34 -25.80 -6.52
C MET A 860 13.93 -25.23 -6.38
N ALA A 861 12.92 -25.92 -6.92
CA ALA A 861 11.53 -25.50 -6.87
C ALA A 861 10.66 -26.54 -6.14
N PHE A 862 9.74 -26.07 -5.30
CA PHE A 862 8.65 -26.90 -4.75
C PHE A 862 7.45 -26.81 -5.69
N TRP A 863 7.23 -27.82 -6.53
CA TRP A 863 6.04 -27.85 -7.37
C TRP A 863 4.86 -28.38 -6.57
N PHE A 864 3.75 -27.66 -6.61
CA PHE A 864 2.52 -28.05 -5.93
C PHE A 864 1.37 -28.01 -6.93
N ASN A 865 0.80 -29.17 -7.28
CA ASN A 865 -0.38 -29.19 -8.15
C ASN A 865 -1.63 -28.92 -7.31
N SER A 866 -2.18 -27.73 -7.44
CA SER A 866 -3.45 -27.32 -6.85
C SER A 866 -4.63 -27.68 -7.73
N LYS A 867 -5.80 -27.89 -7.11
CA LYS A 867 -7.08 -28.05 -7.81
C LYS A 867 -7.64 -26.76 -8.40
N GLY A 868 -7.27 -25.58 -7.89
CA GLY A 868 -7.87 -24.29 -8.28
C GLY A 868 -6.91 -23.28 -8.92
N SER A 869 -5.61 -23.38 -8.65
CA SER A 869 -4.58 -22.41 -9.09
C SER A 869 -3.56 -22.96 -10.10
N GLY A 870 -3.74 -24.20 -10.57
CA GLY A 870 -2.77 -24.86 -11.46
C GLY A 870 -1.59 -25.40 -10.66
N THR A 871 -0.36 -25.09 -11.09
CA THR A 871 0.86 -25.64 -10.48
C THR A 871 1.82 -24.52 -10.05
N PRO A 872 1.53 -23.79 -8.95
CA PRO A 872 2.49 -22.87 -8.35
C PRO A 872 3.78 -23.62 -7.96
N LYS A 873 4.92 -22.94 -8.14
CA LYS A 873 6.26 -23.54 -8.02
C LYS A 873 7.31 -22.55 -7.50
N PRO A 874 7.20 -22.09 -6.24
CA PRO A 874 8.20 -21.20 -5.64
C PRO A 874 9.59 -21.84 -5.67
N ALA A 875 10.62 -21.04 -5.97
CA ALA A 875 11.96 -21.54 -6.32
C ALA A 875 13.13 -20.67 -5.81
N GLY A 876 14.06 -21.32 -5.10
CA GLY A 876 15.27 -20.70 -4.54
C GLY A 876 16.54 -21.05 -5.29
N ALA A 877 17.47 -20.09 -5.40
CA ALA A 877 18.81 -20.35 -5.91
C ALA A 877 19.58 -21.29 -4.97
N ILE A 878 20.42 -22.15 -5.55
CA ILE A 878 21.26 -23.13 -4.85
C ILE A 878 22.64 -23.19 -5.50
N THR A 879 23.66 -23.64 -4.77
CA THR A 879 25.05 -23.70 -5.24
C THR A 879 25.42 -25.11 -5.68
N PRO A 880 25.96 -25.31 -6.90
CA PRO A 880 26.41 -26.63 -7.36
C PRO A 880 27.48 -27.23 -6.44
N GLY A 881 27.30 -28.50 -6.04
CA GLY A 881 28.25 -29.24 -5.21
C GLY A 881 28.24 -28.86 -3.72
N VAL A 882 27.28 -28.06 -3.28
CA VAL A 882 27.08 -27.69 -1.86
C VAL A 882 25.88 -28.46 -1.29
N TRP A 883 25.95 -28.80 0.00
CA TRP A 883 24.82 -29.36 0.73
C TRP A 883 23.81 -28.26 1.08
N HIS A 884 22.56 -28.48 0.72
CA HIS A 884 21.45 -27.58 0.99
C HIS A 884 20.31 -28.30 1.70
N HIS A 885 19.59 -27.56 2.54
CA HIS A 885 18.29 -27.94 3.07
C HIS A 885 17.21 -27.31 2.20
N ALA A 886 16.32 -28.11 1.64
CA ALA A 886 15.15 -27.66 0.91
C ALA A 886 13.88 -28.05 1.66
N MET A 887 12.99 -27.08 1.88
CA MET A 887 11.67 -27.31 2.46
C MET A 887 10.59 -26.62 1.63
N GLY A 888 9.73 -27.43 0.98
CA GLY A 888 8.51 -26.97 0.33
C GLY A 888 7.35 -27.05 1.31
N VAL A 889 6.65 -25.94 1.58
CA VAL A 889 5.58 -25.86 2.59
C VAL A 889 4.27 -25.43 1.94
N TYR A 890 3.16 -26.10 2.29
CA TYR A 890 1.81 -25.70 1.91
C TYR A 890 0.98 -25.42 3.16
N THR A 891 0.31 -24.27 3.22
CA THR A 891 -0.61 -23.87 4.30
C THR A 891 -1.97 -23.45 3.74
N GLY A 892 -2.62 -24.33 2.98
CA GLY A 892 -4.04 -24.21 2.63
C GLY A 892 -4.38 -23.21 1.50
N SER A 893 -3.77 -22.04 1.50
CA SER A 893 -3.92 -20.98 0.50
C SER A 893 -2.60 -20.53 -0.11
N THR A 894 -1.46 -20.90 0.47
CA THR A 894 -0.12 -20.43 0.08
C THR A 894 0.85 -21.60 0.02
N VAL A 895 1.74 -21.57 -0.97
CA VAL A 895 2.91 -22.45 -1.07
C VAL A 895 4.18 -21.62 -0.93
N ARG A 896 5.14 -22.14 -0.16
CA ARG A 896 6.41 -21.50 0.13
C ARG A 896 7.55 -22.44 -0.21
N MET A 897 8.66 -21.87 -0.67
CA MET A 897 9.93 -22.57 -0.75
C MET A 897 10.89 -21.96 0.25
N TYR A 898 11.60 -22.81 0.99
CA TYR A 898 12.70 -22.41 1.86
C TYR A 898 13.99 -23.12 1.44
N ILE A 899 15.10 -22.39 1.48
CA ILE A 899 16.46 -22.92 1.29
C ILE A 899 17.28 -22.54 2.52
N ASP A 900 17.96 -23.52 3.12
CA ASP A 900 18.85 -23.35 4.28
C ASP A 900 18.20 -22.56 5.44
N GLY A 901 16.91 -22.84 5.67
CA GLY A 901 16.11 -22.21 6.72
C GLY A 901 15.53 -20.83 6.39
N LYS A 902 15.79 -20.29 5.20
CA LYS A 902 15.32 -18.96 4.75
C LYS A 902 14.20 -19.08 3.72
N LEU A 903 13.14 -18.28 3.86
CA LEU A 903 12.09 -18.16 2.86
C LEU A 903 12.67 -17.52 1.59
N VAL A 904 12.51 -18.19 0.44
CA VAL A 904 13.06 -17.71 -0.84
C VAL A 904 11.98 -17.26 -1.82
N GLU A 905 10.78 -17.84 -1.76
CA GLU A 905 9.63 -17.43 -2.57
C GLU A 905 8.32 -17.95 -1.94
N GLU A 906 7.25 -17.16 -2.03
CA GLU A 906 5.89 -17.49 -1.60
C GLU A 906 4.91 -17.20 -2.74
N LEU A 907 4.02 -18.14 -3.05
CA LEU A 907 3.01 -18.01 -4.09
C LEU A 907 1.62 -18.41 -3.56
N GLU A 908 0.59 -17.72 -4.05
CA GLU A 908 -0.80 -18.09 -3.83
C GLU A 908 -1.14 -19.45 -4.47
N ALA A 909 -1.89 -20.26 -3.75
CA ALA A 909 -2.33 -21.60 -4.12
C ALA A 909 -3.81 -21.80 -3.73
N SER A 910 -4.72 -21.28 -4.54
CA SER A 910 -6.16 -21.45 -4.33
C SER A 910 -6.62 -22.89 -4.60
N GLY A 911 -7.14 -23.56 -3.57
CA GLY A 911 -7.64 -24.94 -3.65
C GLY A 911 -6.60 -26.01 -3.27
N GLY A 912 -7.10 -27.12 -2.72
CA GLY A 912 -6.29 -28.17 -2.10
C GLY A 912 -5.36 -28.92 -3.06
N LEU A 913 -4.47 -29.73 -2.50
CA LEU A 913 -3.60 -30.64 -3.26
C LEU A 913 -4.43 -31.51 -4.23
N LYS A 914 -4.08 -31.47 -5.51
CA LYS A 914 -4.63 -32.33 -6.55
C LYS A 914 -4.05 -33.73 -6.40
N VAL A 915 -4.79 -34.62 -5.72
CA VAL A 915 -4.39 -36.00 -5.46
C VAL A 915 -4.14 -36.76 -6.78
N PRO A 916 -3.01 -37.48 -6.93
CA PRO A 916 -2.72 -38.34 -8.09
C PRO A 916 -3.69 -39.52 -8.26
N GLY A 917 -3.65 -40.18 -9.42
CA GLY A 917 -4.38 -41.43 -9.63
C GLY A 917 -3.83 -42.57 -8.77
N GLU A 918 -4.63 -43.59 -8.44
CA GLU A 918 -4.24 -44.68 -7.51
C GLU A 918 -2.92 -45.38 -7.91
N SER A 919 -2.63 -45.51 -9.21
CA SER A 919 -1.36 -46.06 -9.71
C SER A 919 -0.15 -45.17 -9.42
N GLU A 920 -0.35 -43.89 -9.16
CA GLU A 920 0.68 -42.87 -8.92
C GLU A 920 0.84 -42.58 -7.40
N HIS A 921 0.26 -43.41 -6.53
CA HIS A 921 0.31 -43.25 -5.07
C HIS A 921 1.65 -43.71 -4.46
N VAL A 922 2.76 -43.21 -5.02
CA VAL A 922 4.13 -43.48 -4.57
C VAL A 922 4.92 -42.17 -4.58
N PHE A 923 5.56 -41.83 -3.46
CA PHE A 923 6.61 -40.82 -3.44
C PHE A 923 7.97 -41.47 -3.69
N TYR A 924 8.75 -40.90 -4.60
CA TYR A 924 10.12 -41.33 -4.87
C TYR A 924 11.12 -40.34 -4.27
N ILE A 925 12.15 -40.88 -3.60
CA ILE A 925 13.37 -40.15 -3.26
C ILE A 925 14.43 -40.46 -4.31
N GLY A 926 14.95 -39.41 -4.96
CA GLY A 926 15.86 -39.47 -6.11
C GLY A 926 15.20 -39.63 -7.47
N ALA A 927 13.87 -39.49 -7.57
CA ALA A 927 13.10 -39.52 -8.82
C ALA A 927 11.72 -38.87 -8.65
N ASP A 928 10.96 -38.79 -9.74
CA ASP A 928 9.52 -38.54 -9.77
C ASP A 928 8.74 -39.81 -10.15
N VAL A 929 7.44 -39.85 -9.87
CA VAL A 929 6.53 -40.91 -10.34
C VAL A 929 6.07 -40.63 -11.78
N TYR A 930 5.96 -41.65 -12.63
CA TYR A 930 5.28 -41.51 -13.93
C TYR A 930 3.88 -42.14 -13.88
N SER A 931 3.03 -41.78 -14.86
CA SER A 931 1.68 -42.33 -15.00
C SER A 931 1.67 -43.83 -15.27
N GLY A 932 1.56 -44.61 -14.19
CA GLY A 932 1.77 -46.06 -14.15
C GLY A 932 2.51 -46.54 -12.89
N GLY A 933 3.07 -45.63 -12.09
CA GLY A 933 3.57 -45.90 -10.74
C GLY A 933 5.06 -46.18 -10.59
N GLY A 934 5.80 -46.27 -11.70
CA GLY A 934 7.25 -46.39 -11.67
C GLY A 934 7.97 -45.03 -11.60
N ALA A 935 9.30 -45.06 -11.51
CA ALA A 935 10.15 -43.87 -11.39
C ALA A 935 10.58 -43.29 -12.76
N GLN A 936 10.72 -41.97 -12.81
CA GLN A 936 11.26 -41.17 -13.92
C GLN A 936 12.02 -39.93 -13.38
N LEU A 937 12.57 -39.08 -14.26
CA LEU A 937 13.22 -37.79 -13.88
C LEU A 937 14.24 -37.93 -12.73
N PHE A 938 15.06 -38.97 -12.77
CA PHE A 938 16.03 -39.30 -11.72
C PHE A 938 17.00 -38.17 -11.40
N ALA A 939 17.30 -37.98 -10.10
CA ALA A 939 18.39 -37.16 -9.61
C ALA A 939 19.71 -37.53 -10.32
N ARG A 940 20.42 -36.53 -10.84
CA ARG A 940 21.53 -36.76 -11.79
C ARG A 940 22.77 -37.32 -11.11
N SER A 941 23.61 -38.00 -11.90
CA SER A 941 24.89 -38.53 -11.46
C SER A 941 25.77 -37.44 -10.86
N GLY A 942 26.24 -37.65 -9.63
CA GLY A 942 27.01 -36.67 -8.85
C GLY A 942 26.19 -35.94 -7.78
N GLY A 943 24.86 -35.98 -7.87
CA GLY A 943 23.98 -35.56 -6.78
C GLY A 943 24.02 -36.52 -5.59
N LYS A 944 23.59 -36.04 -4.42
CA LYS A 944 23.47 -36.85 -3.19
C LYS A 944 22.22 -36.46 -2.42
N ILE A 945 21.66 -37.42 -1.67
CA ILE A 945 20.53 -37.19 -0.75
C ILE A 945 20.90 -37.79 0.61
N ALA A 946 20.86 -36.98 1.66
CA ALA A 946 21.12 -37.41 3.03
C ALA A 946 19.85 -37.87 3.75
N SER A 947 18.74 -37.17 3.56
CA SER A 947 17.44 -37.49 4.17
C SER A 947 16.29 -36.82 3.45
N ALA A 948 15.09 -37.39 3.56
CA ALA A 948 13.84 -36.76 3.09
C ALA A 948 12.66 -37.07 4.02
N ARG A 949 11.76 -36.10 4.20
CA ARG A 949 10.61 -36.21 5.10
C ARG A 949 9.34 -35.59 4.51
N ILE A 950 8.18 -36.18 4.82
CA ILE A 950 6.88 -35.51 4.68
C ILE A 950 6.33 -35.25 6.07
N LEU A 951 6.18 -33.97 6.42
CA LEU A 951 5.51 -33.51 7.63
C LEU A 951 4.02 -33.33 7.32
N THR A 952 3.14 -33.87 8.16
CA THR A 952 1.67 -33.75 7.96
C THR A 952 1.11 -32.41 8.43
N LYS A 953 1.94 -31.58 9.06
CA LYS A 953 1.65 -30.21 9.47
C LYS A 953 2.73 -29.29 8.90
N ALA A 954 2.38 -28.03 8.65
CA ALA A 954 3.35 -27.03 8.24
C ALA A 954 4.17 -26.56 9.46
N PRO A 955 5.51 -26.67 9.44
CA PRO A 955 6.36 -26.15 10.49
C PRO A 955 6.40 -24.61 10.48
N SER A 956 6.61 -23.99 11.65
CA SER A 956 6.83 -22.54 11.76
C SER A 956 8.17 -22.12 11.14
N ASN A 957 8.36 -20.84 10.86
CA ASN A 957 9.64 -20.31 10.36
C ASN A 957 10.82 -20.64 11.30
N LYS A 958 10.58 -20.65 12.62
CA LYS A 958 11.58 -21.01 13.64
C LYS A 958 11.90 -22.51 13.60
N GLU A 959 10.87 -23.36 13.47
CA GLU A 959 11.05 -24.80 13.30
C GLU A 959 11.83 -25.09 12.01
N ILE A 960 11.48 -24.46 10.89
CA ILE A 960 12.19 -24.60 9.60
C ILE A 960 13.67 -24.20 9.74
N LYS A 961 13.98 -23.07 10.38
CA LYS A 961 15.36 -22.63 10.60
C LYS A 961 16.13 -23.61 11.50
N LEU A 962 15.49 -24.17 12.53
CA LEU A 962 16.09 -25.18 13.40
C LEU A 962 16.36 -26.50 12.66
N LEU A 963 15.38 -27.00 11.89
CA LEU A 963 15.51 -28.21 11.07
C LEU A 963 16.62 -28.05 10.03
N ALA A 964 16.69 -26.91 9.34
CA ALA A 964 17.76 -26.61 8.39
C ALA A 964 19.14 -26.58 9.03
N THR A 965 19.27 -25.92 10.20
CA THR A 965 20.52 -25.88 10.95
C THR A 965 20.96 -27.28 11.35
N GLN A 966 20.06 -28.08 11.94
CA GLN A 966 20.35 -29.46 12.37
C GLN A 966 20.70 -30.38 11.19
N ALA A 967 20.01 -30.24 10.06
CA ALA A 967 20.21 -31.05 8.86
C ALA A 967 21.62 -30.93 8.24
N LEU A 968 22.23 -29.76 8.38
CA LEU A 968 23.54 -29.42 7.78
C LEU A 968 24.72 -29.58 8.73
N LEU A 969 24.48 -29.98 10.00
CA LEU A 969 25.55 -30.27 10.96
C LEU A 969 26.25 -31.61 10.66
N PRO A 970 27.59 -31.71 10.83
CA PRO A 970 28.30 -32.99 10.77
C PRO A 970 27.87 -33.93 11.91
N SER A 971 27.50 -35.18 11.60
CA SER A 971 27.07 -36.15 12.61
C SER A 971 28.24 -36.80 13.35
N GLY A 972 28.20 -36.81 14.70
CA GLY A 972 29.16 -37.52 15.54
C GLY A 972 28.56 -37.99 16.88
N ASN A 973 28.53 -39.32 17.08
CA ASN A 973 28.10 -40.06 18.30
C ASN A 973 26.72 -39.75 18.92
N SER A 974 25.85 -40.76 18.90
CA SER A 974 24.46 -40.72 19.39
C SER A 974 24.25 -40.75 20.92
N GLU A 975 25.22 -40.27 21.70
CA GLU A 975 25.06 -39.92 23.12
C GLU A 975 25.83 -38.61 23.46
N ALA A 976 26.23 -37.85 22.44
CA ALA A 976 27.11 -36.69 22.54
C ALA A 976 26.43 -35.47 21.94
N PHE A 977 25.80 -34.64 22.79
CA PHE A 977 25.42 -33.29 22.39
C PHE A 977 26.64 -32.37 22.43
N SER A 978 26.72 -31.46 21.47
CA SER A 978 27.71 -30.39 21.43
C SER A 978 27.07 -29.03 21.75
N VAL A 979 27.90 -28.15 22.31
CA VAL A 979 27.62 -26.72 22.42
C VAL A 979 28.50 -26.02 21.40
N THR A 980 27.88 -25.41 20.41
CA THR A 980 28.59 -24.57 19.43
C THR A 980 28.32 -23.11 19.78
N TYR A 981 29.30 -22.24 19.62
CA TYR A 981 29.10 -20.80 19.74
C TYR A 981 29.03 -20.15 18.36
N ALA A 982 28.19 -19.12 18.22
CA ALA A 982 28.16 -18.23 17.07
C ALA A 982 28.00 -16.77 17.52
N TRP A 983 28.36 -15.83 16.65
CA TRP A 983 28.00 -14.43 16.86
C TRP A 983 26.58 -14.22 16.36
N LYS A 984 25.77 -13.51 17.14
CA LYS A 984 24.41 -13.18 16.76
C LYS A 984 24.47 -12.29 15.51
N ASP A 985 23.72 -12.69 14.49
CA ASP A 985 23.65 -12.02 13.19
C ASP A 985 25.01 -11.92 12.46
N ASP A 986 25.97 -12.79 12.81
CA ASP A 986 27.39 -12.76 12.39
C ASP A 986 28.14 -11.44 12.73
N VAL A 987 27.60 -10.65 13.67
CA VAL A 987 28.13 -9.32 14.04
C VAL A 987 29.08 -9.39 15.25
N ALA A 988 30.37 -9.15 15.00
CA ALA A 988 31.41 -9.05 16.02
C ALA A 988 32.63 -8.22 15.52
N PRO A 989 33.54 -7.79 16.41
CA PRO A 989 34.86 -7.27 16.01
C PRO A 989 35.66 -8.28 15.19
N ASP A 990 36.52 -7.82 14.26
CA ASP A 990 37.32 -8.68 13.38
C ASP A 990 38.21 -9.69 14.12
N ASP A 991 38.76 -9.31 15.29
CA ASP A 991 39.59 -10.16 16.15
C ASP A 991 38.78 -10.99 17.18
N ALA A 992 37.44 -10.96 17.14
CA ALA A 992 36.59 -11.64 18.12
C ALA A 992 36.51 -13.16 17.85
N VAL A 993 37.36 -13.91 18.54
CA VAL A 993 37.39 -15.37 18.49
C VAL A 993 36.18 -15.95 19.22
N LEU A 994 35.40 -16.77 18.52
CA LEU A 994 34.32 -17.56 19.13
C LEU A 994 34.90 -18.57 20.13
N PRO A 995 34.28 -18.74 21.31
CA PRO A 995 34.66 -19.82 22.21
C PRO A 995 34.47 -21.18 21.54
N VAL A 996 35.37 -22.11 21.82
CA VAL A 996 35.25 -23.50 21.39
C VAL A 996 34.91 -24.33 22.61
N ASP A 997 33.74 -24.97 22.61
CA ASP A 997 33.47 -26.05 23.58
C ASP A 997 33.93 -27.38 22.98
N GLU A 998 35.04 -27.90 23.49
CA GLU A 998 35.52 -29.24 23.13
C GLU A 998 34.83 -30.35 23.95
N LYS A 999 33.90 -30.01 24.84
CA LYS A 999 33.16 -30.99 25.63
C LYS A 999 32.05 -31.66 24.82
N SER A 1000 31.83 -32.93 25.16
CA SER A 1000 30.69 -33.73 24.76
C SER A 1000 29.74 -33.85 25.95
N TYR A 1001 28.47 -33.54 25.75
CA TYR A 1001 27.41 -33.53 26.76
C TYR A 1001 26.39 -34.64 26.53
N LYS A 1002 25.57 -34.94 27.54
CA LYS A 1002 24.38 -35.81 27.46
C LYS A 1002 23.10 -35.05 27.76
N SER A 1003 21.95 -35.63 27.40
CA SER A 1003 20.63 -35.13 27.86
C SER A 1003 20.61 -34.99 29.38
N GLY A 1004 20.22 -33.82 29.87
CA GLY A 1004 20.20 -33.52 31.30
C GLY A 1004 21.52 -32.99 31.88
N ASP A 1005 22.61 -32.92 31.10
CA ASP A 1005 23.87 -32.31 31.59
C ASP A 1005 23.74 -30.79 31.72
N ILE A 1006 24.49 -30.22 32.66
CA ILE A 1006 24.57 -28.77 32.89
C ILE A 1006 25.73 -28.20 32.07
N VAL A 1007 25.42 -27.31 31.13
CA VAL A 1007 26.40 -26.57 30.33
C VAL A 1007 26.91 -25.36 31.11
N THR A 1008 28.23 -25.25 31.22
CA THR A 1008 28.89 -24.02 31.70
C THR A 1008 29.34 -23.21 30.50
N LEU A 1009 28.85 -21.98 30.38
CA LEU A 1009 29.14 -21.09 29.27
C LEU A 1009 30.58 -20.54 29.32
N ALA A 1010 31.06 -20.11 28.16
CA ALA A 1010 32.33 -19.42 28.03
C ALA A 1010 32.32 -18.10 28.82
N THR A 1011 33.36 -17.90 29.64
CA THR A 1011 33.52 -16.71 30.49
C THR A 1011 34.15 -15.51 29.77
N SER A 1012 34.53 -15.68 28.50
CA SER A 1012 35.00 -14.63 27.59
C SER A 1012 34.41 -14.87 26.19
N PRO A 1013 33.96 -13.83 25.46
CA PRO A 1013 33.80 -12.46 25.95
C PRO A 1013 32.80 -12.38 27.12
N ALA A 1014 33.15 -11.59 28.14
CA ALA A 1014 32.31 -11.35 29.30
C ALA A 1014 31.24 -10.29 29.00
N VAL A 1015 30.10 -10.31 29.70
CA VAL A 1015 29.08 -9.26 29.53
C VAL A 1015 29.66 -7.89 29.92
N ASN A 1016 29.54 -6.92 29.02
CA ASN A 1016 30.20 -5.61 29.00
C ASN A 1016 31.72 -5.64 28.76
N GLU A 1017 32.28 -6.74 28.23
CA GLU A 1017 33.66 -6.73 27.71
C GLU A 1017 33.74 -5.78 26.52
N GLN A 1018 34.75 -4.89 26.54
CA GLN A 1018 34.93 -3.86 25.52
C GLN A 1018 36.25 -4.07 24.78
N VAL A 1019 36.18 -4.00 23.44
CA VAL A 1019 37.35 -4.03 22.57
C VAL A 1019 37.28 -2.91 21.54
N THR A 1020 38.39 -2.21 21.32
CA THR A 1020 38.52 -1.22 20.26
C THR A 1020 38.77 -1.93 18.93
N GLY A 1021 38.04 -1.57 17.89
CA GLY A 1021 38.24 -2.13 16.54
C GLY A 1021 37.45 -1.35 15.50
N THR A 1022 37.62 -1.72 14.24
CA THR A 1022 36.83 -1.15 13.14
C THR A 1022 35.50 -1.87 12.98
N LYS A 1023 34.48 -1.15 12.56
CA LYS A 1023 33.32 -1.70 11.84
C LYS A 1023 33.14 -0.93 10.55
N ASP A 1024 33.13 -1.62 9.41
CA ASP A 1024 32.99 -1.01 8.07
C ASP A 1024 34.00 0.12 7.79
N GLY A 1025 35.20 0.04 8.39
CA GLY A 1025 36.27 1.04 8.27
C GLY A 1025 36.16 2.25 9.21
N VAL A 1026 35.21 2.27 10.14
CA VAL A 1026 35.08 3.29 11.19
C VAL A 1026 35.65 2.74 12.50
N ASP A 1027 36.59 3.46 13.12
CA ASP A 1027 37.15 3.12 14.43
C ASP A 1027 36.10 3.29 15.55
N GLY A 1028 36.07 2.37 16.51
CA GLY A 1028 35.17 2.47 17.66
C GLY A 1028 35.34 1.40 18.72
N THR A 1029 34.51 1.50 19.75
CA THR A 1029 34.42 0.55 20.85
C THR A 1029 33.27 -0.43 20.63
N TRP A 1030 33.61 -1.71 20.46
CA TRP A 1030 32.66 -2.81 20.55
C TRP A 1030 32.41 -3.18 22.03
N THR A 1031 31.18 -3.54 22.38
CA THR A 1031 30.78 -4.01 23.72
C THR A 1031 30.00 -5.32 23.62
N PHE A 1032 30.44 -6.38 24.30
CA PHE A 1032 29.70 -7.64 24.33
C PHE A 1032 28.48 -7.53 25.25
N THR A 1033 27.30 -7.78 24.72
CA THR A 1033 26.02 -7.65 25.45
C THR A 1033 25.55 -8.96 26.09
N GLY A 1034 26.12 -10.09 25.69
CA GLY A 1034 25.97 -11.38 26.35
C GLY A 1034 25.61 -12.54 25.44
N TRP A 1035 25.52 -13.73 26.04
CA TRP A 1035 25.00 -14.95 25.42
C TRP A 1035 23.47 -15.01 25.55
N ASP A 1036 22.82 -15.63 24.56
CA ASP A 1036 21.37 -15.88 24.55
C ASP A 1036 20.91 -16.94 25.55
N HIS A 1037 21.81 -17.82 25.99
CA HIS A 1037 21.60 -18.79 27.06
C HIS A 1037 22.13 -18.28 28.41
N LYS A 1038 21.51 -18.75 29.50
CA LYS A 1038 22.05 -18.54 30.86
C LYS A 1038 23.15 -19.55 31.15
N ASP A 1039 24.19 -19.13 31.86
CA ASP A 1039 25.19 -20.06 32.40
C ASP A 1039 24.52 -21.09 33.32
N GLY A 1040 24.92 -22.36 33.18
CA GLY A 1040 24.31 -23.48 33.91
C GLY A 1040 22.99 -23.98 33.31
N PHE A 1041 22.71 -23.80 32.02
CA PHE A 1041 21.52 -24.36 31.38
C PHE A 1041 21.62 -25.88 31.18
N THR A 1042 20.47 -26.57 31.21
CA THR A 1042 20.39 -28.01 30.94
C THR A 1042 20.33 -28.26 29.43
N ILE A 1043 21.20 -29.11 28.90
CA ILE A 1043 21.22 -29.47 27.48
C ILE A 1043 20.42 -30.75 27.22
N GLU A 1044 19.54 -30.70 26.21
CA GLU A 1044 18.70 -31.83 25.78
C GLU A 1044 18.88 -32.19 24.29
N THR A 1045 19.59 -31.34 23.52
CA THR A 1045 19.96 -31.52 22.11
C THR A 1045 21.23 -30.74 21.79
N ASN A 1046 21.83 -30.93 20.60
CA ASN A 1046 22.89 -30.05 20.10
C ASN A 1046 22.42 -28.58 20.16
N THR A 1047 23.16 -27.75 20.90
CA THR A 1047 22.73 -26.38 21.21
C THR A 1047 23.70 -25.36 20.62
N LEU A 1048 23.16 -24.38 19.89
CA LEU A 1048 23.88 -23.20 19.47
C LEU A 1048 23.69 -22.10 20.53
N VAL A 1049 24.79 -21.54 21.03
CA VAL A 1049 24.79 -20.40 21.96
C VAL A 1049 25.26 -19.16 21.20
N SER A 1050 24.38 -18.19 21.03
CA SER A 1050 24.64 -16.98 20.23
C SER A 1050 25.09 -15.83 21.12
N GLY A 1051 26.20 -15.19 20.80
CA GLY A 1051 26.74 -14.04 21.52
C GLY A 1051 26.55 -12.74 20.74
N ALA A 1052 26.06 -11.68 21.39
CA ALA A 1052 25.79 -10.41 20.70
C ALA A 1052 26.79 -9.30 21.05
N TRP A 1053 27.43 -8.70 20.05
CA TRP A 1053 28.25 -7.49 20.20
C TRP A 1053 27.48 -6.24 19.71
N SER A 1054 27.55 -5.15 20.48
CA SER A 1054 27.16 -3.81 20.02
C SER A 1054 28.41 -3.00 19.64
N PHE A 1055 28.28 -2.03 18.74
CA PHE A 1055 29.38 -1.14 18.32
C PHE A 1055 29.03 0.32 18.56
N GLN A 1056 29.99 1.09 19.07
CA GLN A 1056 29.90 2.54 19.25
C GLN A 1056 31.15 3.19 18.64
N ALA A 1057 30.98 4.00 17.59
CA ALA A 1057 32.10 4.69 16.94
C ALA A 1057 32.81 5.68 17.89
N ASP A 1058 34.14 5.76 17.78
CA ASP A 1058 34.94 6.71 18.54
C ASP A 1058 34.82 8.12 17.91
N GLY A 1059 34.58 9.15 18.73
CA GLY A 1059 34.73 10.54 18.29
C GLY A 1059 33.49 11.30 17.82
N GLN A 1060 32.28 10.97 18.29
CA GLN A 1060 31.23 11.99 18.47
C GLN A 1060 31.30 12.56 19.91
N GLU A 1061 32.41 13.21 20.26
CA GLU A 1061 32.42 14.12 21.41
C GLU A 1061 31.61 15.37 21.05
N GLY A 1062 30.58 15.64 21.85
CA GLY A 1062 29.59 16.69 21.56
C GLY A 1062 30.17 18.10 21.68
N GLY A 1063 30.05 18.88 20.61
CA GLY A 1063 30.30 20.32 20.60
C GLY A 1063 29.19 21.13 21.28
N SER A 1064 29.07 21.03 22.62
CA SER A 1064 28.29 21.98 23.42
C SER A 1064 29.17 23.17 23.85
N THR A 1065 28.63 24.38 23.78
CA THR A 1065 29.40 25.61 24.00
C THR A 1065 29.38 26.10 25.46
N GLY A 1066 30.57 26.43 25.98
CA GLY A 1066 30.74 27.57 26.91
C GLY A 1066 31.24 27.29 28.33
N GLY A 1067 32.42 27.84 28.67
CA GLY A 1067 32.90 27.96 30.06
C GLY A 1067 34.43 27.98 30.19
N GLY A 1068 35.08 29.13 29.93
CA GLY A 1068 36.55 29.21 29.83
C GLY A 1068 37.30 29.76 31.07
N SER A 1069 38.62 29.53 31.09
CA SER A 1069 39.71 30.21 31.85
C SER A 1069 40.96 29.31 31.78
N GLY A 1070 42.18 29.72 31.41
CA GLY A 1070 42.71 31.00 30.93
C GLY A 1070 44.26 30.99 30.96
N ASN A 1071 44.93 31.74 30.06
CA ASN A 1071 46.40 31.95 29.94
C ASN A 1071 47.29 30.71 29.66
N ASP A 1072 48.45 30.78 28.97
CA ASP A 1072 49.21 31.93 28.45
C ASP A 1072 50.06 31.56 27.19
N SER A 1073 50.39 32.57 26.39
CA SER A 1073 51.58 32.69 25.50
C SER A 1073 51.79 31.72 24.31
N GLY A 1074 52.37 32.24 23.21
CA GLY A 1074 53.26 31.37 22.40
C GLY A 1074 53.30 31.46 20.86
N ASN A 1075 52.90 32.57 20.23
CA ASN A 1075 53.44 33.08 18.95
C ASN A 1075 54.40 32.20 18.08
N GLY A 1076 54.09 31.98 16.78
CA GLY A 1076 55.17 31.88 15.77
C GLY A 1076 55.01 30.96 14.54
N SER A 1077 54.46 31.52 13.45
CA SER A 1077 55.08 31.57 12.11
C SER A 1077 55.57 30.33 11.32
N GLY A 1078 55.09 30.23 10.07
CA GLY A 1078 55.91 29.87 8.89
C GLY A 1078 55.66 28.47 8.31
N SER A 1079 55.13 28.27 7.10
CA SER A 1079 55.59 28.71 5.75
C SER A 1079 56.54 27.69 5.07
N GLY A 1080 56.23 27.28 3.83
CA GLY A 1080 57.08 26.39 3.03
C GLY A 1080 56.42 25.75 1.81
N SER A 1081 56.16 26.53 0.75
CA SER A 1081 55.69 26.03 -0.57
C SER A 1081 56.87 25.85 -1.54
N THR A 1082 56.77 24.89 -2.49
CA THR A 1082 57.31 24.81 -3.89
C THR A 1082 57.26 23.34 -4.37
N GLY A 1083 57.04 22.93 -5.63
CA GLY A 1083 56.74 23.64 -6.88
C GLY A 1083 57.70 23.27 -8.03
N GLY A 1084 57.24 22.74 -9.18
CA GLY A 1084 58.04 22.68 -10.43
C GLY A 1084 57.81 21.54 -11.44
N ASP A 1085 57.36 21.91 -12.64
CA ASP A 1085 57.02 21.14 -13.86
C ASP A 1085 58.08 20.23 -14.54
N GLY A 1086 57.59 19.40 -15.50
CA GLY A 1086 58.36 18.97 -16.68
C GLY A 1086 57.77 17.76 -17.44
N GLY A 1087 57.25 17.93 -18.66
CA GLY A 1087 56.64 16.84 -19.47
C GLY A 1087 57.24 16.66 -20.87
N ASN A 1088 56.82 15.61 -21.61
CA ASN A 1088 56.94 15.51 -23.07
C ASN A 1088 56.07 14.39 -23.68
N THR A 1089 55.61 14.56 -24.93
CA THR A 1089 55.07 13.50 -25.82
C THR A 1089 56.00 13.29 -27.03
N PRO A 1090 55.82 12.20 -27.81
CA PRO A 1090 55.41 12.39 -29.21
C PRO A 1090 54.49 11.28 -29.77
N ASP A 1091 54.14 11.41 -31.06
CA ASP A 1091 53.02 10.79 -31.78
C ASP A 1091 53.45 9.95 -33.03
N THR A 1092 52.49 9.25 -33.66
CA THR A 1092 52.30 8.95 -35.11
C THR A 1092 52.29 7.49 -35.64
N GLY A 1093 51.19 7.17 -36.37
CA GLY A 1093 51.10 6.19 -37.48
C GLY A 1093 50.30 4.89 -37.23
N GLY A 1094 49.35 4.44 -38.06
CA GLY A 1094 48.66 5.04 -39.22
C GLY A 1094 48.30 4.02 -40.35
N SER A 1095 47.09 4.11 -40.94
CA SER A 1095 46.66 3.49 -42.24
C SER A 1095 46.38 1.96 -42.23
N THR A 1096 45.46 1.32 -42.99
CA THR A 1096 44.33 1.70 -43.90
C THR A 1096 43.51 0.44 -44.25
N GLY A 1097 42.24 0.56 -44.67
CA GLY A 1097 41.57 -0.54 -45.42
C GLY A 1097 40.04 -0.50 -45.47
N ASN A 1098 39.47 0.21 -46.45
CA ASN A 1098 38.03 0.22 -46.74
C ASN A 1098 37.74 -0.69 -47.95
N ASN A 1099 36.68 -1.50 -47.94
CA ASN A 1099 36.12 -2.03 -49.19
C ASN A 1099 34.61 -2.30 -49.11
N SER A 1100 33.92 -1.87 -50.16
CA SER A 1100 32.48 -1.96 -50.41
C SER A 1100 32.15 -3.12 -51.36
N GLY A 1101 30.88 -3.56 -51.41
CA GLY A 1101 30.32 -4.08 -52.69
C GLY A 1101 29.50 -5.37 -52.65
N ASN A 1102 28.21 -5.23 -52.37
CA ASN A 1102 27.05 -5.75 -53.12
C ASN A 1102 27.26 -6.74 -54.31
N ALA A 1103 26.63 -7.93 -54.21
CA ALA A 1103 25.94 -8.74 -55.27
C ALA A 1103 25.45 -10.03 -54.57
N ASP A 1104 24.17 -10.45 -54.56
CA ASP A 1104 23.16 -10.68 -55.61
C ASP A 1104 23.38 -11.95 -56.46
N HIS A 1105 22.27 -12.58 -56.86
CA HIS A 1105 22.05 -13.94 -57.38
C HIS A 1105 22.04 -15.08 -56.32
N GLY A 1106 21.14 -16.07 -56.39
CA GLY A 1106 20.01 -16.21 -57.32
C GLY A 1106 19.28 -17.56 -57.26
N ASN A 1107 18.00 -17.50 -56.87
CA ASN A 1107 16.83 -18.30 -57.29
C ASN A 1107 16.97 -19.73 -57.94
N GLY A 1108 16.14 -20.67 -57.46
CA GLY A 1108 15.69 -21.88 -58.20
C GLY A 1108 15.87 -23.20 -57.43
N GLY A 1109 14.90 -24.13 -57.37
CA GLY A 1109 13.51 -24.07 -57.84
C GLY A 1109 12.77 -25.42 -57.75
N ALA A 1110 11.56 -25.39 -57.17
CA ALA A 1110 10.34 -26.17 -57.45
C ALA A 1110 10.36 -27.68 -57.83
N THR A 1111 9.53 -28.48 -57.13
CA THR A 1111 8.39 -29.31 -57.63
C THR A 1111 7.86 -30.21 -56.48
N GLY A 1112 6.56 -30.48 -56.29
CA GLY A 1112 5.35 -29.97 -56.96
C GLY A 1112 4.04 -30.28 -56.18
N LYS A 1113 2.96 -29.58 -56.55
CA LYS A 1113 1.52 -29.81 -56.20
C LYS A 1113 0.89 -30.76 -57.27
N PRO A 1114 -0.45 -31.07 -57.38
CA PRO A 1114 -1.65 -30.38 -56.85
C PRO A 1114 -2.84 -31.29 -56.38
N GLY A 1115 -4.01 -30.67 -56.13
CA GLY A 1115 -5.34 -31.28 -55.88
C GLY A 1115 -6.06 -30.62 -54.68
N ASP A 1116 -6.74 -29.47 -54.80
CA ASP A 1116 -8.05 -29.16 -55.41
C ASP A 1116 -9.27 -29.77 -54.68
N GLY A 1117 -10.33 -29.00 -54.33
CA GLY A 1117 -10.50 -27.56 -54.53
C GLY A 1117 -11.91 -27.00 -54.17
N SER A 1118 -12.23 -25.82 -54.74
CA SER A 1118 -13.52 -25.09 -54.76
C SER A 1118 -14.08 -24.53 -53.43
N GLY A 1119 -14.58 -23.28 -53.35
CA GLY A 1119 -14.76 -22.29 -54.43
C GLY A 1119 -15.10 -20.85 -54.00
N SER A 1120 -15.20 -19.99 -55.03
CA SER A 1120 -15.52 -18.55 -55.08
C SER A 1120 -16.89 -18.13 -54.48
N GLY A 1121 -17.23 -16.86 -54.26
CA GLY A 1121 -16.61 -15.60 -54.74
C GLY A 1121 -17.37 -14.33 -54.32
N SER A 1122 -17.30 -13.27 -55.13
CA SER A 1122 -17.39 -11.86 -54.72
C SER A 1122 -18.70 -11.11 -55.04
N SER A 1123 -18.88 -10.01 -54.29
CA SER A 1123 -19.38 -8.66 -54.71
C SER A 1123 -20.88 -8.38 -55.00
N SER A 1124 -21.26 -7.17 -54.56
CA SER A 1124 -22.35 -6.30 -55.03
C SER A 1124 -23.80 -6.74 -54.79
N GLY A 1125 -24.62 -5.84 -54.26
CA GLY A 1125 -26.06 -6.03 -54.06
C GLY A 1125 -26.91 -5.11 -54.94
N THR A 1126 -28.23 -5.32 -54.91
CA THR A 1126 -29.25 -4.31 -55.23
C THR A 1126 -30.60 -4.71 -54.61
N ASN A 1127 -31.43 -3.73 -54.28
CA ASN A 1127 -32.69 -3.89 -53.57
C ASN A 1127 -33.81 -4.53 -54.42
N ASN A 1128 -34.71 -5.28 -53.79
CA ASN A 1128 -36.14 -4.91 -53.63
C ASN A 1128 -36.94 -6.04 -52.96
N GLY A 1129 -37.83 -5.69 -52.02
CA GLY A 1129 -38.70 -6.63 -51.30
C GLY A 1129 -39.02 -6.17 -49.89
N GLU A 1130 -39.85 -5.13 -49.77
CA GLU A 1130 -40.17 -4.49 -48.48
C GLU A 1130 -41.04 -5.36 -47.56
N SER A 1131 -40.67 -5.40 -46.28
CA SER A 1131 -41.62 -5.56 -45.18
C SER A 1131 -41.16 -4.72 -43.98
N GLY A 1132 -41.67 -3.49 -43.84
CA GLY A 1132 -41.63 -2.78 -42.55
C GLY A 1132 -42.65 -3.38 -41.57
N GLY A 1133 -42.74 -2.96 -40.32
CA GLY A 1133 -41.99 -1.92 -39.60
C GLY A 1133 -42.81 -1.41 -38.41
N ASN A 1134 -42.13 -0.97 -37.34
CA ASN A 1134 -42.67 -0.35 -36.11
C ASN A 1134 -43.66 -1.15 -35.23
N GLY A 1135 -43.56 -0.92 -33.91
CA GLY A 1135 -44.48 -1.45 -32.90
C GLY A 1135 -44.15 -0.98 -31.49
N ASN A 1136 -44.63 0.22 -31.13
CA ASN A 1136 -44.78 0.64 -29.73
C ASN A 1136 -46.08 0.00 -29.14
N SER A 1137 -46.29 0.21 -27.84
CA SER A 1137 -47.57 0.22 -27.11
C SER A 1137 -48.20 -1.09 -26.56
N SER A 1138 -48.27 -1.12 -25.22
CA SER A 1138 -49.50 -1.12 -24.40
C SER A 1138 -50.29 -2.39 -24.06
N ASN A 1139 -50.56 -2.50 -22.75
CA ASN A 1139 -51.82 -2.80 -22.04
C ASN A 1139 -52.42 -4.23 -22.02
N ASP A 1140 -52.73 -4.66 -20.79
CA ASP A 1140 -54.08 -4.90 -20.22
C ASP A 1140 -55.21 -5.31 -21.19
N ASN A 1141 -56.13 -6.21 -20.84
CA ASN A 1141 -57.04 -6.02 -19.71
C ASN A 1141 -58.03 -7.19 -19.56
N SER A 1142 -58.48 -7.47 -18.32
CA SER A 1142 -59.88 -7.87 -18.06
C SER A 1142 -60.32 -7.35 -16.67
N GLY A 1143 -61.23 -6.37 -16.62
CA GLY A 1143 -61.85 -5.84 -15.37
C GLY A 1143 -62.84 -6.84 -14.74
N ILE A 1144 -63.66 -6.56 -13.72
CA ILE A 1144 -64.35 -5.36 -13.16
C ILE A 1144 -64.70 -5.73 -11.68
N ASP A 1145 -64.78 -4.90 -10.62
CA ASP A 1145 -64.72 -3.44 -10.35
C ASP A 1145 -63.89 -3.24 -9.03
N GLY A 1146 -63.91 -2.18 -8.20
CA GLY A 1146 -64.59 -0.86 -8.17
C GLY A 1146 -64.55 -0.24 -6.74
N THR A 1147 -64.20 1.04 -6.61
CA THR A 1147 -64.30 1.91 -5.38
C THR A 1147 -63.57 1.45 -4.08
N GLY A 1148 -62.90 2.28 -3.27
CA GLY A 1148 -62.53 3.70 -3.35
C GLY A 1148 -62.33 4.32 -1.95
N GLY A 1149 -61.25 5.09 -1.73
CA GLY A 1149 -61.17 6.14 -0.68
C GLY A 1149 -60.44 5.86 0.65
N SER A 1150 -59.60 6.83 1.01
CA SER A 1150 -59.36 7.35 2.38
C SER A 1150 -58.39 6.66 3.37
N SER A 1151 -57.51 7.50 3.93
CA SER A 1151 -56.61 7.31 5.10
C SER A 1151 -57.38 7.36 6.45
N PRO A 1152 -56.73 7.47 7.64
CA PRO A 1152 -55.63 6.69 8.23
C PRO A 1152 -55.92 6.27 9.71
N GLY A 1153 -54.91 5.65 10.35
CA GLY A 1153 -54.77 5.57 11.83
C GLY A 1153 -55.43 4.34 12.45
N ASN A 1154 -55.24 4.02 13.73
CA ASN A 1154 -54.36 4.43 14.85
C ASN A 1154 -54.92 3.63 16.06
N ASN A 1155 -54.22 3.59 17.20
CA ASN A 1155 -54.76 3.18 18.51
C ASN A 1155 -55.18 1.69 18.71
N VAL A 1156 -55.24 1.12 19.93
CA VAL A 1156 -54.53 1.38 21.22
C VAL A 1156 -54.93 0.25 22.21
N THR A 1157 -54.20 0.08 23.32
CA THR A 1157 -54.61 -0.67 24.55
C THR A 1157 -54.86 -2.19 24.46
N SER A 1158 -54.79 -2.99 25.53
CA SER A 1158 -54.39 -2.77 26.93
C SER A 1158 -54.11 -4.10 27.64
N GLY A 1159 -53.14 -4.08 28.56
CA GLY A 1159 -53.25 -4.63 29.93
C GLY A 1159 -53.30 -6.15 30.11
N SER A 1160 -53.14 -6.69 31.31
CA SER A 1160 -52.61 -6.17 32.60
C SER A 1160 -52.63 -7.32 33.62
N GLU A 1161 -52.10 -7.11 34.83
CA GLU A 1161 -52.12 -8.04 35.98
C GLU A 1161 -51.11 -9.22 35.88
N GLY A 1162 -50.29 -9.56 36.88
CA GLY A 1162 -50.09 -9.01 38.23
C GLY A 1162 -50.33 -10.05 39.33
N GLY A 1163 -49.33 -10.38 40.15
CA GLY A 1163 -49.49 -11.34 41.26
C GLY A 1163 -48.23 -11.63 42.09
N ASN A 1164 -48.23 -11.15 43.34
CA ASN A 1164 -47.29 -11.48 44.44
C ASN A 1164 -47.37 -12.99 44.87
N GLU A 1165 -46.62 -13.56 45.85
CA GLU A 1165 -46.05 -13.02 47.10
C GLU A 1165 -45.12 -14.01 47.88
N ALA A 1166 -44.47 -13.49 48.94
CA ALA A 1166 -44.20 -14.13 50.26
C ALA A 1166 -43.05 -15.17 50.51
N SER A 1167 -41.91 -14.64 51.01
CA SER A 1167 -41.24 -14.97 52.29
C SER A 1167 -40.96 -16.41 52.80
N SER A 1168 -39.71 -16.68 53.25
CA SER A 1168 -39.38 -16.96 54.69
C SER A 1168 -37.88 -17.29 54.97
N LYS A 1169 -37.39 -16.89 56.15
CA LYS A 1169 -36.17 -17.37 56.88
C LYS A 1169 -36.65 -18.33 58.02
N PRO A 1170 -35.84 -19.12 58.77
CA PRO A 1170 -34.45 -18.86 59.21
C PRO A 1170 -33.51 -20.08 59.52
N SER A 1171 -32.37 -19.76 60.17
CA SER A 1171 -31.62 -20.53 61.20
C SER A 1171 -30.52 -21.55 60.81
N SER A 1172 -29.32 -21.29 61.36
CA SER A 1172 -28.17 -22.20 61.52
C SER A 1172 -28.29 -23.01 62.83
N PRO A 1173 -27.51 -24.09 63.07
CA PRO A 1173 -26.21 -23.88 63.74
C PRO A 1173 -25.07 -24.95 63.57
N SER A 1174 -23.86 -24.52 63.95
CA SER A 1174 -22.77 -25.26 64.63
C SER A 1174 -21.96 -26.40 64.00
N LEU A 1175 -20.63 -26.24 64.10
CA LEU A 1175 -19.50 -27.15 63.88
C LEU A 1175 -19.45 -28.37 64.83
N PRO A 1176 -18.51 -29.30 64.57
CA PRO A 1176 -17.54 -29.64 65.62
C PRO A 1176 -16.04 -29.51 65.22
N GLN A 1177 -15.26 -29.22 66.25
CA GLN A 1177 -13.80 -29.42 66.42
C GLN A 1177 -13.39 -30.89 66.16
N THR A 1178 -12.14 -31.37 66.02
CA THR A 1178 -10.71 -30.95 66.21
C THR A 1178 -9.90 -32.06 65.48
N GLY A 1179 -8.64 -31.97 65.06
CA GLY A 1179 -7.54 -31.00 65.20
C GLY A 1179 -6.22 -31.80 65.21
N ASP A 1180 -5.09 -31.22 64.80
CA ASP A 1180 -3.83 -31.29 65.58
C ASP A 1180 -2.77 -30.30 65.05
N THR A 1181 -1.85 -29.88 65.92
CA THR A 1181 -0.85 -28.84 65.64
C THR A 1181 0.47 -29.10 66.38
N SER A 1182 1.60 -29.13 65.67
CA SER A 1182 2.97 -28.85 66.19
C SER A 1182 4.03 -29.14 65.11
N GLY A 1183 5.16 -28.44 64.99
CA GLY A 1183 5.64 -27.17 65.60
C GLY A 1183 6.47 -26.40 64.53
N LEU A 1184 6.66 -25.07 64.56
CA LEU A 1184 7.23 -24.14 65.56
C LEU A 1184 8.77 -24.15 65.71
N LEU A 1185 9.33 -22.92 65.68
CA LEU A 1185 10.70 -22.44 66.00
C LEU A 1185 11.82 -22.72 64.97
N ALA A 1186 12.75 -21.78 64.68
CA ALA A 1186 12.93 -20.40 65.18
C ALA A 1186 13.79 -19.52 64.23
N GLY A 1187 13.62 -18.19 64.36
CA GLY A 1187 14.69 -17.16 64.43
C GLY A 1187 15.65 -16.97 63.24
N ILE A 1188 15.87 -15.75 62.73
CA ILE A 1188 16.50 -14.64 63.46
C ILE A 1188 16.05 -13.27 62.91
N THR A 1189 16.02 -12.26 63.79
CA THR A 1189 15.81 -10.84 63.47
C THR A 1189 17.15 -10.09 63.41
N ALA A 1190 17.33 -9.17 62.46
CA ALA A 1190 18.31 -8.09 62.58
C ALA A 1190 17.80 -6.81 61.89
N LEU A 1191 17.86 -5.69 62.61
CA LEU A 1191 17.36 -4.38 62.21
C LEU A 1191 18.53 -3.38 62.11
N LEU A 1192 18.32 -2.33 61.30
CA LEU A 1192 18.90 -0.97 61.42
C LEU A 1192 20.38 -0.70 61.03
N GLY A 1193 20.52 0.38 60.24
CA GLY A 1193 21.73 1.16 60.01
C GLY A 1193 21.75 1.74 58.58
N GLY A 1194 21.64 3.04 58.31
CA GLY A 1194 21.51 4.23 59.16
C GLY A 1194 22.52 5.33 58.79
N SER A 1195 22.10 6.60 58.80
CA SER A 1195 22.86 7.83 58.43
C SER A 1195 22.97 8.08 56.92
N ALA A 1196 22.59 9.21 56.30
CA ALA A 1196 22.33 10.60 56.71
C ALA A 1196 23.56 11.49 57.02
N LEU A 1197 23.44 12.79 56.65
CA LEU A 1197 24.41 13.92 56.70
C LEU A 1197 25.31 14.09 55.45
N GLY A 1198 25.52 15.29 54.89
CA GLY A 1198 24.82 16.56 55.12
C GLY A 1198 25.54 17.85 54.69
N LEU A 1199 24.73 18.86 54.30
CA LEU A 1199 24.94 20.32 54.35
C LEU A 1199 25.98 21.05 53.45
N GLY A 1200 25.52 22.12 52.80
CA GLY A 1200 26.34 23.12 52.08
C GLY A 1200 25.62 24.40 51.63
N LYS A 1201 24.79 24.98 52.50
CA LYS A 1201 24.03 26.25 52.41
C LYS A 1201 24.76 27.45 51.75
N LEU A 1202 24.00 28.34 51.07
CA LEU A 1202 23.61 29.72 51.49
C LEU A 1202 22.67 30.35 50.40
N LEU A 1203 21.43 30.78 50.69
CA LEU A 1203 20.98 32.11 51.18
C LEU A 1203 21.18 33.28 50.17
N SER A 1204 20.22 34.19 49.88
CA SER A 1204 18.91 34.45 50.51
C SER A 1204 17.95 35.40 49.73
N ARG A 1205 16.62 35.28 50.00
CA ARG A 1205 15.57 36.36 50.07
C ARG A 1205 15.12 37.04 48.76
N ARG A 1206 13.87 37.53 48.57
CA ARG A 1206 12.57 37.64 49.31
C ARG A 1206 11.48 37.94 48.22
N ASN A 1207 10.15 37.89 48.37
CA ASN A 1207 9.20 37.91 49.51
C ASN A 1207 7.81 37.39 49.04
N ASP A 1208 6.95 36.94 49.97
CA ASP A 1208 5.46 37.07 50.06
C ASP A 1208 4.52 36.86 48.84
N ALA A 1209 3.29 36.31 48.91
CA ALA A 1209 2.57 35.50 49.91
C ALA A 1209 1.28 34.89 49.27
N LYS A 1210 0.74 33.77 49.81
CA LYS A 1210 -0.61 33.23 49.50
C LYS A 1210 -1.71 34.03 50.24
N PRO A 1211 -2.98 34.01 49.79
CA PRO A 1211 -4.03 33.07 50.26
C PRO A 1211 -5.03 32.63 49.13
N ASN A 1212 -6.09 31.81 49.27
CA ASN A 1212 -6.49 30.69 50.18
C ASN A 1212 -7.64 29.88 49.47
N VAL A 1213 -7.65 28.54 49.53
CA VAL A 1213 -8.55 27.62 50.31
C VAL A 1213 -10.04 27.58 49.92
N LEU A 1214 -10.50 26.38 49.52
CA LEU A 1214 -11.74 25.61 49.82
C LEU A 1214 -11.82 24.52 48.72
N ASP A 1215 -11.65 23.21 48.96
CA ASP A 1215 -12.34 22.27 49.88
C ASP A 1215 -13.85 22.17 49.63
N ILE A 1216 -14.30 21.07 49.00
CA ILE A 1216 -15.57 20.34 49.19
C ILE A 1216 -15.54 19.02 48.37
N ASP A 1217 -16.07 17.99 49.01
CA ASP A 1217 -16.35 16.59 48.60
C ASP A 1217 -17.52 16.15 49.52
N PRO A 1218 -18.38 15.15 49.23
CA PRO A 1218 -18.88 14.57 47.96
C PRO A 1218 -20.42 14.74 47.81
N ASP A 1219 -21.01 13.99 46.87
CA ASP A 1219 -22.38 13.44 46.82
C ASP A 1219 -23.63 14.32 46.48
N ASP A 1220 -24.52 13.59 45.77
CA ASP A 1220 -26.01 13.63 45.75
C ASP A 1220 -26.78 14.21 44.54
N SER A 1221 -27.48 13.27 43.89
CA SER A 1221 -28.76 13.27 43.14
C SER A 1221 -29.09 14.17 41.92
N ASP A 1222 -29.39 13.43 40.84
CA ASP A 1222 -30.63 13.39 40.03
C ASP A 1222 -30.97 14.48 38.99
N ASP A 1223 -31.36 13.95 37.81
CA ASP A 1223 -32.28 14.43 36.76
C ASP A 1223 -32.04 15.86 36.17
N ASP A 1224 -31.93 16.05 34.84
CA ASP A 1224 -32.85 15.51 33.83
C ASP A 1224 -32.35 15.76 32.37
N LEU A 1225 -32.81 14.91 31.44
CA LEU A 1225 -33.13 15.16 30.01
C LEU A 1225 -32.10 15.73 28.99
N ILE A 1226 -31.86 14.88 27.97
CA ILE A 1226 -31.97 15.14 26.49
C ILE A 1226 -30.71 15.51 25.66
N VAL A 1227 -30.48 14.64 24.65
CA VAL A 1227 -29.47 14.57 23.55
C VAL A 1227 -28.02 14.34 23.97
#